data_AF-A0AAD9S1A4-F1
#
_entry.id   AF-A0AAD9S1A4-F1
#
_cell.length_a   1.000
_cell.length_b   1.000
_cell.length_c   1.000
_cell.angle_alpha   90.00
_cell.angle_beta   90.00
_cell.angle_gamma   90.00
#
_symmetry.space_group_name_H-M   'P 1'
#
loop_
_entity.id
_entity.type
_entity.pdbx_description
1 polymer ?
#
loop_
_entity_poly.entity_id
_entity_poly.type
_entity_poly.pdbx_seq_one_letter_code
_entity_poly.pdbx_strand_id
1 'polypeptide(L)'
;MQMKAVRCPTDELSLTNCAIINPDDFPDDVKHIEVTTGPNQHFVFTVRHHHEVPRGAVGFSLPQRKWAMLSLRQDIEVRPYHFDPTSSTECLCTIVLEADFLQKKSTSLEPYNTDEMAKDFLLRFSGQAFTVGQQLAFQFKDKKMLGLVVKSLEAADISALKSGQNPTPKKTQMGRCLGDTMIQFEKAENSSLNLVGKAKGKVVRQSIINPDWDFAKMGIGGLDKEFSAIFRRAFASRVFPPEIVTQLGCKHVKGILLYGPPGTGKTLMARQIGTMLNAREPKIVNGPQILDKYVGESEANIRRLFADAEDEEKRLGPNSGLHIIIFDEIDAICKSRGSVAGNTGVHDTVVNQLLAKIDGVEQLNNILVIGMTNRRDMIDEALLRPGRLEVQMEISLPDEHGRLQILNIHTCRMRDYKKISPDVDLNELATLTKNFSGAELEGLVRAAQSTAMNRLIKASSKVEVDPAAMEKLMVSKSDFLHALENDVKPAFGTSAEALDHLLARGIITWGKPVTDILSDGMLYIQEARSTEGSGLVSVLLEGPPNSGKTALAAQIAKNSDFPFVKVCTPEDMVGFTESAKCLSIRKIFDDAYRSQLSCILVDNIERLLDYGPIGPRYSNLTLQALLVLLKKQPPRGRKLLILCTSSRRQVLDDMEVLSAFSSTIHVPNLSTPEHLLNVLEEVDLFSKAEMTSLHGKLQGKRIFIGIKKLLGLIDMARQVESNYRIPKFLSKLEEEGGLE
;
A
#
# COMPACT_ATOMS: atom_id res chain seq x y z
N MET A 1 -33.86 56.53 27.97
CA MET A 1 -35.08 57.18 27.43
C MET A 1 -35.93 56.12 26.75
N GLN A 2 -37.25 56.15 26.93
CA GLN A 2 -38.14 55.29 26.15
C GLN A 2 -38.38 55.93 24.78
N MET A 3 -38.09 55.18 23.72
CA MET A 3 -38.25 55.62 22.34
C MET A 3 -38.98 54.55 21.53
N LYS A 4 -39.48 54.89 20.34
CA LYS A 4 -40.15 53.94 19.44
C LYS A 4 -39.26 53.53 18.28
N ALA A 5 -39.18 52.23 17.99
CA ALA A 5 -38.49 51.73 16.81
C ALA A 5 -39.29 52.04 15.54
N VAL A 6 -38.71 52.80 14.61
CA VAL A 6 -39.31 53.14 13.31
C VAL A 6 -38.45 52.62 12.15
N ARG A 7 -38.99 52.65 10.93
CA ARG A 7 -38.27 52.24 9.73
C ARG A 7 -37.25 53.33 9.37
N CYS A 8 -36.06 52.91 8.93
CA CYS A 8 -35.09 53.81 8.30
C CYS A 8 -35.74 54.61 7.14
N PRO A 9 -35.57 55.95 7.08
CA PRO A 9 -36.26 56.79 6.09
C PRO A 9 -35.85 56.51 4.64
N THR A 10 -34.55 56.33 4.38
CA THR A 10 -34.00 56.10 3.04
C THR A 10 -33.16 54.81 2.96
N ASP A 11 -33.02 54.28 1.74
CA ASP A 11 -32.22 53.08 1.49
C ASP A 11 -30.70 53.37 1.59
N GLU A 12 -30.26 54.60 1.27
CA GLU A 12 -28.87 55.01 1.48
C GLU A 12 -28.46 54.95 2.95
N LEU A 13 -29.32 55.45 3.84
CA LEU A 13 -29.11 55.37 5.29
C LEU A 13 -29.11 53.91 5.77
N SER A 14 -29.87 53.02 5.11
CA SER A 14 -29.87 51.59 5.43
C SER A 14 -28.51 50.90 5.17
N LEU A 15 -27.68 51.43 4.28
CA LEU A 15 -26.34 50.90 3.96
C LEU A 15 -25.26 51.36 4.96
N THR A 16 -25.56 52.37 5.77
CA THR A 16 -24.57 53.00 6.67
C THR A 16 -24.38 52.25 7.98
N ASN A 17 -25.25 51.27 8.28
CA ASN A 17 -25.30 50.55 9.55
C ASN A 17 -25.43 51.46 10.80
N CYS A 18 -25.92 52.69 10.63
CA CYS A 18 -26.22 53.60 11.73
C CYS A 18 -27.69 53.48 12.18
N ALA A 19 -27.97 53.68 13.46
CA ALA A 19 -29.30 53.96 13.97
C ALA A 19 -29.60 55.45 13.74
N ILE A 20 -30.73 55.75 13.11
CA ILE A 20 -31.07 57.10 12.69
C ILE A 20 -31.93 57.75 13.77
N ILE A 21 -31.50 58.90 14.29
CA ILE A 21 -32.25 59.64 15.33
C ILE A 21 -32.57 61.05 14.87
N ASN A 22 -33.50 61.71 15.56
CA ASN A 22 -33.72 63.13 15.38
C ASN A 22 -32.58 63.94 16.03
N PRO A 23 -32.07 65.03 15.41
CA PRO A 23 -31.09 65.93 16.02
C PRO A 23 -31.49 66.49 17.39
N ASP A 24 -32.80 66.65 17.65
CA ASP A 24 -33.29 67.24 18.90
C ASP A 24 -33.33 66.25 20.09
N ASP A 25 -33.17 64.94 19.85
CA ASP A 25 -33.34 63.90 20.87
C ASP A 25 -32.07 63.66 21.72
N PHE A 26 -30.88 63.87 21.15
CA PHE A 26 -29.60 63.67 21.82
C PHE A 26 -28.61 64.78 21.46
N PRO A 27 -27.71 65.19 22.37
CA PRO A 27 -26.61 66.11 22.03
C PRO A 27 -25.70 65.54 20.95
N ASP A 28 -25.11 66.40 20.11
CA ASP A 28 -24.19 66.02 19.01
C ASP A 28 -22.94 65.23 19.47
N ASP A 29 -22.65 65.23 20.78
CA ASP A 29 -21.53 64.49 21.36
C ASP A 29 -21.81 62.97 21.50
N VAL A 30 -23.09 62.56 21.46
CA VAL A 30 -23.49 61.15 21.60
C VAL A 30 -23.33 60.39 20.27
N LYS A 31 -22.19 59.71 20.11
CA LYS A 31 -21.88 58.94 18.88
C LYS A 31 -22.44 57.52 18.87
N HIS A 32 -22.69 56.93 20.04
CA HIS A 32 -23.21 55.56 20.16
C HIS A 32 -24.33 55.49 21.20
N ILE A 33 -25.27 54.59 20.96
CA ILE A 33 -26.39 54.31 21.86
C ILE A 33 -26.46 52.81 22.14
N GLU A 34 -26.84 52.49 23.37
CA GLU A 34 -27.23 51.16 23.78
C GLU A 34 -28.76 51.07 23.74
N VAL A 35 -29.27 50.08 23.02
CA VAL A 35 -30.70 49.78 22.89
C VAL A 35 -30.98 48.49 23.64
N THR A 36 -31.87 48.56 24.61
CA THR A 36 -32.32 47.42 25.41
C THR A 36 -33.74 47.02 24.98
N THR A 37 -33.88 45.78 24.52
CA THR A 37 -35.16 45.20 24.02
C THR A 37 -35.81 44.26 25.03
N GLY A 38 -35.05 43.79 26.02
CA GLY A 38 -35.49 42.91 27.10
C GLY A 38 -34.44 42.83 28.22
N PRO A 39 -34.72 42.12 29.34
CA PRO A 39 -33.93 42.18 30.56
C PRO A 39 -32.48 41.67 30.47
N ASN A 40 -32.10 41.04 29.35
CA ASN A 40 -30.73 40.56 29.11
C ASN A 40 -30.31 40.70 27.63
N GLN A 41 -30.91 41.66 26.91
CA GLN A 41 -30.64 41.92 25.50
C GLN A 41 -30.25 43.39 25.32
N HIS A 42 -28.94 43.62 25.20
CA HIS A 42 -28.35 44.93 25.00
C HIS A 42 -27.62 44.96 23.66
N PHE A 43 -27.98 45.93 22.82
CA PHE A 43 -27.41 46.10 21.48
C PHE A 43 -26.82 47.50 21.34
N VAL A 44 -25.55 47.59 20.96
CA VAL A 44 -24.89 48.87 20.75
C VAL A 44 -24.99 49.26 19.27
N PHE A 45 -25.47 50.47 19.00
CA PHE A 45 -25.57 51.04 17.66
C PHE A 45 -24.80 52.36 17.56
N THR A 46 -24.26 52.63 16.38
CA THR A 46 -23.69 53.95 16.05
C THR A 46 -24.79 54.86 15.54
N VAL A 47 -24.78 56.12 15.95
CA VAL A 47 -25.87 57.06 15.71
C VAL A 47 -25.59 57.95 14.50
N ARG A 48 -26.64 58.31 13.75
CA ARG A 48 -26.60 59.37 12.75
C ARG A 48 -27.88 60.20 12.82
N HIS A 49 -27.76 61.51 12.72
CA HIS A 49 -28.90 62.41 12.80
C HIS A 49 -29.58 62.59 11.44
N HIS A 50 -30.92 62.59 11.40
CA HIS A 50 -31.72 62.91 10.22
C HIS A 50 -33.06 63.54 10.59
N HIS A 51 -33.48 64.59 9.88
CA HIS A 51 -34.69 65.36 10.21
C HIS A 51 -36.00 64.62 9.91
N GLU A 52 -35.99 63.58 9.07
CA GLU A 52 -37.19 62.81 8.72
C GLU A 52 -37.65 61.82 9.81
N VAL A 53 -36.83 61.57 10.83
CA VAL A 53 -37.21 60.71 11.96
C VAL A 53 -37.99 61.53 13.00
N PRO A 54 -39.21 61.12 13.41
CA PRO A 54 -39.95 61.81 14.46
C PRO A 54 -39.18 61.85 15.78
N ARG A 55 -39.35 62.92 16.55
CA ARG A 55 -38.79 63.03 17.91
C ARG A 55 -39.28 61.89 18.81
N GLY A 56 -38.39 61.34 19.62
CA GLY A 56 -38.68 60.17 20.46
C GLY A 56 -38.76 58.84 19.70
N ALA A 57 -38.26 58.79 18.46
CA ALA A 57 -38.20 57.57 17.66
C ALA A 57 -36.78 57.30 17.11
N VAL A 58 -36.45 56.03 16.91
CA VAL A 58 -35.17 55.60 16.33
C VAL A 58 -35.42 54.77 15.08
N GLY A 59 -34.87 55.22 13.95
CA GLY A 59 -34.94 54.55 12.66
C GLY A 59 -33.92 53.43 12.54
N PHE A 60 -34.39 52.19 12.36
CA PHE A 60 -33.54 51.03 12.13
C PHE A 60 -33.70 50.47 10.71
N SER A 61 -32.60 50.01 10.14
CA SER A 61 -32.57 49.28 8.87
C SER A 61 -33.17 47.88 9.01
N LEU A 62 -33.45 47.22 7.88
CA LEU A 62 -33.95 45.83 7.92
C LEU A 62 -32.93 44.84 8.54
N PRO A 63 -31.62 44.87 8.18
CA PRO A 63 -30.62 44.02 8.83
C PRO A 63 -30.51 44.25 10.35
N GLN A 64 -30.49 45.52 10.78
CA GLN A 64 -30.40 45.87 12.21
C GLN A 64 -31.62 45.36 13.00
N ARG A 65 -32.83 45.50 12.44
CA ARG A 65 -34.05 44.99 13.09
C ARG A 65 -34.08 43.47 13.18
N LYS A 66 -33.59 42.77 12.16
CA LYS A 66 -33.47 41.30 12.20
C LYS A 66 -32.47 40.85 13.25
N TRP A 67 -31.34 41.54 13.37
CA TRP A 67 -30.32 41.23 14.37
C TRP A 67 -30.81 41.51 15.80
N ALA A 68 -31.38 42.68 16.06
CA ALA A 68 -31.89 43.07 17.38
C ALA A 68 -33.32 42.60 17.68
N MET A 69 -33.92 41.78 16.80
CA MET A 69 -35.30 41.27 16.91
C MET A 69 -36.36 42.36 17.16
N LEU A 70 -36.22 43.51 16.50
CA LEU A 70 -37.07 44.69 16.70
C LEU A 70 -38.27 44.69 15.75
N SER A 71 -39.47 44.88 16.31
CA SER A 71 -40.70 45.16 15.56
C SER A 71 -40.90 46.66 15.34
N LEU A 72 -41.60 47.03 14.26
CA LEU A 72 -41.98 48.43 14.04
C LEU A 72 -42.95 48.89 15.12
N ARG A 73 -42.74 50.12 15.61
CA ARG A 73 -43.51 50.79 16.69
C ARG A 73 -43.39 50.12 18.05
N GLN A 74 -42.41 49.23 18.24
CA GLN A 74 -42.08 48.68 19.55
C GLN A 74 -41.43 49.76 20.42
N ASP A 75 -41.82 49.81 21.69
CA ASP A 75 -41.17 50.65 22.69
C ASP A 75 -39.83 50.00 23.10
N ILE A 76 -38.77 50.79 23.04
CA ILE A 76 -37.39 50.39 23.34
C ILE A 76 -36.76 51.35 24.33
N GLU A 77 -35.88 50.83 25.18
CA GLU A 77 -35.09 51.67 26.06
C GLU A 77 -33.74 52.01 25.41
N VAL A 78 -33.47 53.30 25.24
CA VAL A 78 -32.24 53.81 24.61
C VAL A 78 -31.43 54.61 25.63
N ARG A 79 -30.15 54.29 25.77
CA ARG A 79 -29.21 54.97 26.67
C ARG A 79 -27.96 55.40 25.88
N PRO A 80 -27.40 56.61 26.11
CA PRO A 80 -26.11 56.98 25.54
C PRO A 80 -25.03 55.98 25.97
N TYR A 81 -24.23 55.50 25.03
CA TYR A 81 -23.12 54.59 25.29
C TYR A 81 -21.81 55.26 24.86
N HIS A 82 -20.84 55.33 25.75
CA HIS A 82 -19.54 55.91 25.49
C HIS A 82 -18.49 54.81 25.64
N PHE A 83 -17.73 54.56 24.58
CA PHE A 83 -16.53 53.72 24.69
C PHE A 83 -15.50 54.43 25.56
N ASP A 84 -14.89 53.70 26.48
CA ASP A 84 -13.86 54.29 27.35
C ASP A 84 -12.60 54.53 26.51
N PRO A 85 -12.15 55.80 26.33
CA PRO A 85 -10.95 56.10 25.56
C PRO A 85 -9.66 55.52 26.16
N THR A 86 -9.69 55.05 27.42
CA THR A 86 -8.55 54.43 28.11
C THR A 86 -8.58 52.90 28.13
N SER A 87 -9.71 52.28 27.76
CA SER A 87 -9.88 50.83 27.73
C SER A 87 -9.31 50.25 26.43
N SER A 88 -8.21 49.49 26.55
CA SER A 88 -7.56 48.83 25.41
C SER A 88 -8.45 47.75 24.77
N THR A 89 -9.37 47.16 25.53
CA THR A 89 -10.19 46.03 25.07
C THR A 89 -11.32 46.40 24.10
N GLU A 90 -11.55 47.68 23.85
CA GLU A 90 -12.69 48.15 23.05
C GLU A 90 -12.29 48.66 21.67
N CYS A 91 -10.99 48.78 21.36
CA CYS A 91 -10.49 49.17 20.03
C CYS A 91 -10.17 47.94 19.18
N LEU A 92 -10.84 47.80 18.04
CA LEU A 92 -10.72 46.61 17.19
C LEU A 92 -9.42 46.66 16.35
N CYS A 93 -8.62 45.61 16.46
CA CYS A 93 -7.49 45.33 15.57
C CYS A 93 -7.90 44.52 14.35
N THR A 94 -8.74 43.49 14.54
CA THR A 94 -9.15 42.58 13.48
C THR A 94 -10.65 42.36 13.52
N ILE A 95 -11.30 42.42 12.35
CA ILE A 95 -12.72 42.08 12.17
C ILE A 95 -12.81 40.98 11.12
N VAL A 96 -13.41 39.85 11.48
CA VAL A 96 -13.73 38.77 10.55
C VAL A 96 -15.22 38.84 10.18
N LEU A 97 -15.50 39.08 8.91
CA LEU A 97 -16.83 39.24 8.34
C LEU A 97 -17.17 38.04 7.45
N GLU A 98 -18.26 37.36 7.75
CA GLU A 98 -18.83 36.35 6.86
C GLU A 98 -19.71 37.05 5.81
N ALA A 99 -19.45 36.78 4.53
CA ALA A 99 -20.12 37.40 3.39
C ALA A 99 -20.97 36.39 2.61
N ASP A 100 -22.21 36.80 2.29
CA ASP A 100 -23.12 36.10 1.39
C ASP A 100 -23.91 37.11 0.53
N PHE A 101 -24.55 36.66 -0.54
CA PHE A 101 -25.47 37.51 -1.32
C PHE A 101 -26.73 37.80 -0.50
N LEU A 102 -27.06 39.09 -0.33
CA LEU A 102 -28.26 39.49 0.43
C LEU A 102 -29.54 38.98 -0.23
N GLN A 103 -29.55 38.87 -1.56
CA GLN A 103 -30.62 38.28 -2.35
C GLN A 103 -30.16 36.96 -2.98
N LYS A 104 -30.56 35.83 -2.41
CA LYS A 104 -30.17 34.49 -2.89
C LYS A 104 -30.62 34.16 -4.32
N LYS A 105 -31.58 34.90 -4.89
CA LYS A 105 -32.07 34.73 -6.27
C LYS A 105 -31.18 35.42 -7.33
N SER A 106 -30.31 36.34 -6.93
CA SER A 106 -29.47 37.13 -7.83
C SER A 106 -27.98 36.90 -7.54
N THR A 107 -27.53 35.66 -7.74
CA THR A 107 -26.13 35.27 -7.57
C THR A 107 -25.29 35.68 -8.79
N SER A 108 -24.00 35.95 -8.54
CA SER A 108 -23.01 36.23 -9.59
C SER A 108 -21.72 35.48 -9.29
N LEU A 109 -21.05 34.96 -10.32
CA LEU A 109 -19.76 34.26 -10.19
C LEU A 109 -18.56 35.20 -10.35
N GLU A 110 -18.80 36.50 -10.49
CA GLU A 110 -17.74 37.49 -10.66
C GLU A 110 -16.83 37.55 -9.43
N PRO A 111 -15.51 37.71 -9.62
CA PRO A 111 -14.57 37.84 -8.52
C PRO A 111 -14.78 39.15 -7.74
N TYR A 112 -14.82 39.06 -6.41
CA TYR A 112 -14.85 40.20 -5.50
C TYR A 112 -13.46 40.38 -4.87
N ASN A 113 -12.79 41.50 -5.14
CA ASN A 113 -11.47 41.79 -4.61
C ASN A 113 -11.57 42.24 -3.14
N THR A 114 -11.21 41.35 -2.22
CA THR A 114 -11.24 41.55 -0.77
C THR A 114 -10.35 42.70 -0.29
N ASP A 115 -9.23 42.98 -0.97
CA ASP A 115 -8.33 44.07 -0.58
C ASP A 115 -8.95 45.45 -0.87
N GLU A 116 -9.69 45.57 -1.97
CA GLU A 116 -10.46 46.76 -2.30
C GLU A 116 -11.72 46.88 -1.45
N MET A 117 -12.40 45.76 -1.19
CA MET A 117 -13.56 45.72 -0.29
C MET A 117 -13.19 46.13 1.12
N ALA A 118 -12.04 45.70 1.64
CA ALA A 118 -11.56 46.09 2.97
C ALA A 118 -11.34 47.60 3.06
N LYS A 119 -10.73 48.21 2.03
CA LYS A 119 -10.54 49.67 1.96
C LYS A 119 -11.87 50.43 1.91
N ASP A 120 -12.79 50.00 1.05
CA ASP A 120 -14.12 50.60 0.93
C ASP A 120 -14.95 50.42 2.23
N PHE A 121 -14.80 49.28 2.89
CA PHE A 121 -15.42 49.01 4.19
C PHE A 121 -14.88 49.99 5.26
N LEU A 122 -13.56 50.14 5.38
CA LEU A 122 -12.96 51.07 6.33
C LEU A 122 -13.34 52.53 6.05
N LEU A 123 -13.39 52.93 4.77
CA LEU A 123 -13.83 54.28 4.37
C LEU A 123 -15.26 54.58 4.83
N ARG A 124 -16.16 53.60 4.81
CA ARG A 124 -17.58 53.80 5.14
C ARG A 124 -17.94 53.56 6.61
N PHE A 125 -17.26 52.62 7.26
CA PHE A 125 -17.62 52.15 8.60
C PHE A 125 -16.56 52.46 9.68
N SER A 126 -15.55 53.27 9.37
CA SER A 126 -14.61 53.78 10.37
C SER A 126 -15.34 54.56 11.47
N GLY A 127 -14.93 54.35 12.72
CA GLY A 127 -15.53 54.99 13.89
C GLY A 127 -16.83 54.34 14.38
N GLN A 128 -17.35 53.30 13.71
CA GLN A 128 -18.57 52.61 14.12
C GLN A 128 -18.31 51.49 15.13
N ALA A 129 -19.30 51.23 15.97
CA ALA A 129 -19.37 50.07 16.86
C ALA A 129 -19.80 48.81 16.11
N PHE A 130 -19.07 47.71 16.33
CA PHE A 130 -19.44 46.37 15.85
C PHE A 130 -19.56 45.39 17.02
N THR A 131 -20.52 44.48 16.90
CA THR A 131 -20.75 43.39 17.86
C THR A 131 -20.73 42.05 17.13
N VAL A 132 -20.20 41.00 17.76
CA VAL A 132 -20.23 39.64 17.21
C VAL A 132 -21.68 39.22 16.94
N GLY A 133 -21.93 38.68 15.76
CA GLY A 133 -23.25 38.29 15.26
C GLY A 133 -24.04 39.39 14.57
N GLN A 134 -23.56 40.64 14.55
CA GLN A 134 -24.23 41.76 13.90
C GLN A 134 -24.33 41.56 12.40
N GLN A 135 -25.53 41.80 11.85
CA GLN A 135 -25.80 41.72 10.42
C GLN A 135 -25.88 43.12 9.80
N LEU A 136 -25.19 43.33 8.68
CA LEU A 136 -25.28 44.57 7.92
C LEU A 136 -25.31 44.31 6.41
N ALA A 137 -25.78 45.30 5.65
CA ALA A 137 -25.76 45.28 4.19
C ALA A 137 -24.55 46.06 3.69
N PHE A 138 -23.83 45.49 2.72
CA PHE A 138 -22.67 46.11 2.10
C PHE A 138 -22.81 46.11 0.58
N GLN A 139 -22.68 47.30 -0.01
CA GLN A 139 -22.71 47.49 -1.45
C GLN A 139 -21.31 47.88 -1.94
N PHE A 140 -20.69 46.99 -2.70
CA PHE A 140 -19.36 47.20 -3.27
C PHE A 140 -19.47 47.60 -4.75
N LYS A 141 -19.13 48.86 -5.08
CA LYS A 141 -19.25 49.43 -6.45
C LYS A 141 -20.65 49.15 -7.05
N ASP A 142 -20.75 48.91 -8.36
CA ASP A 142 -21.98 48.53 -9.06
C ASP A 142 -22.33 47.04 -8.95
N LYS A 143 -21.73 46.31 -8.01
CA LYS A 143 -21.98 44.88 -7.83
C LYS A 143 -23.20 44.60 -6.97
N LYS A 144 -23.63 43.33 -6.95
CA LYS A 144 -24.77 42.86 -6.15
C LYS A 144 -24.52 43.09 -4.65
N MET A 145 -25.61 43.36 -3.92
CA MET A 145 -25.53 43.61 -2.48
C MET A 145 -25.15 42.37 -1.70
N LEU A 146 -24.19 42.53 -0.79
CA LEU A 146 -23.72 41.51 0.12
C LEU A 146 -24.37 41.72 1.50
N GLY A 147 -24.80 40.63 2.12
CA GLY A 147 -25.09 40.58 3.55
C GLY A 147 -23.81 40.16 4.27
N LEU A 148 -23.34 40.99 5.19
CA LEU A 148 -22.19 40.69 6.03
C LEU A 148 -22.65 40.37 7.45
N VAL A 149 -22.04 39.35 8.05
CA VAL A 149 -22.25 38.98 9.45
C VAL A 149 -20.91 39.04 10.17
N VAL A 150 -20.85 39.76 11.28
CA VAL A 150 -19.64 39.83 12.10
C VAL A 150 -19.43 38.48 12.81
N LYS A 151 -18.38 37.74 12.46
CA LYS A 151 -18.13 36.39 13.00
C LYS A 151 -17.24 36.42 14.24
N SER A 152 -16.17 37.20 14.20
CA SER A 152 -15.27 37.38 15.34
C SER A 152 -14.62 38.75 15.32
N LEU A 153 -14.38 39.27 16.52
CA LEU A 153 -13.74 40.55 16.77
C LEU A 153 -12.51 40.33 17.64
N GLU A 154 -11.43 41.02 17.31
CA GLU A 154 -10.20 41.03 18.10
C GLU A 154 -9.80 42.46 18.41
N ALA A 155 -9.49 42.74 19.68
CA ALA A 155 -9.07 44.04 20.17
C ALA A 155 -7.56 44.11 20.47
N ALA A 156 -7.00 45.32 20.37
CA ALA A 156 -5.60 45.60 20.64
C ALA A 156 -5.32 45.60 22.14
N ASP A 157 -4.35 44.84 22.64
CA ASP A 157 -3.90 45.05 24.01
C ASP A 157 -2.86 46.19 24.08
N ILE A 158 -3.34 47.43 24.24
CA ILE A 158 -2.50 48.63 24.37
C ILE A 158 -1.65 48.58 25.66
N SER A 159 -2.00 47.75 26.65
CA SER A 159 -1.18 47.59 27.87
C SER A 159 0.14 46.87 27.60
N ALA A 160 0.18 45.94 26.63
CA ALA A 160 1.38 45.24 26.18
C ALA A 160 2.32 46.12 25.35
N LEU A 161 1.76 47.11 24.63
CA LEU A 161 2.54 48.13 23.89
C LEU A 161 3.35 49.04 24.82
N LYS A 162 2.84 49.33 26.03
CA LYS A 162 3.58 50.12 27.05
C LYS A 162 4.68 49.32 27.74
N SER A 163 4.62 47.98 27.72
CA SER A 163 5.61 47.09 28.35
C SER A 163 6.65 46.50 27.36
N GLY A 164 6.62 46.92 26.09
CA GLY A 164 7.60 46.50 25.08
C GLY A 164 7.43 45.08 24.55
N GLN A 165 6.28 44.43 24.80
CA GLN A 165 5.94 43.12 24.23
C GLN A 165 5.11 43.29 22.96
N ASN A 166 5.25 42.35 22.01
CA ASN A 166 4.41 42.32 20.80
C ASN A 166 2.94 42.13 21.23
N PRO A 167 2.02 43.05 20.86
CA PRO A 167 0.63 42.96 21.28
C PRO A 167 -0.03 41.73 20.64
N THR A 168 -0.42 40.75 21.46
CA THR A 168 -1.24 39.63 20.99
C THR A 168 -2.72 40.06 20.99
N PRO A 169 -3.43 39.95 19.85
CA PRO A 169 -4.84 40.33 19.77
C PRO A 169 -5.70 39.46 20.70
N LYS A 170 -6.63 40.08 21.44
CA LYS A 170 -7.56 39.38 22.34
C LYS A 170 -8.95 39.35 21.73
N LYS A 171 -9.62 38.19 21.75
CA LYS A 171 -11.01 38.07 21.27
C LYS A 171 -11.96 38.86 22.17
N THR A 172 -12.82 39.66 21.56
CA THR A 172 -13.82 40.48 22.27
C THR A 172 -15.20 40.31 21.64
N GLN A 173 -16.26 40.62 22.39
CA GLN A 173 -17.64 40.50 21.91
C GLN A 173 -18.12 41.77 21.19
N MET A 174 -17.56 42.92 21.54
CA MET A 174 -17.89 44.21 20.98
C MET A 174 -16.64 45.09 20.90
N GLY A 175 -16.65 46.06 20.00
CA GLY A 175 -15.61 47.09 19.94
C GLY A 175 -15.86 48.11 18.83
N ARG A 176 -15.03 49.14 18.80
CA ARG A 176 -15.05 50.22 17.82
C ARG A 176 -14.05 49.94 16.70
N CYS A 177 -14.52 50.08 15.45
CA CYS A 177 -13.69 50.02 14.25
C CYS A 177 -12.87 51.30 14.12
N LEU A 178 -11.56 51.16 13.94
CA LEU A 178 -10.61 52.24 13.69
C LEU A 178 -10.16 52.22 12.23
N GLY A 179 -9.53 53.30 11.77
CA GLY A 179 -9.05 53.40 10.38
C GLY A 179 -7.92 52.42 10.03
N ASP A 180 -7.25 51.87 11.04
CA ASP A 180 -6.15 50.90 10.95
C ASP A 180 -6.59 49.45 11.24
N THR A 181 -7.87 49.21 11.50
CA THR A 181 -8.41 47.87 11.74
C THR A 181 -8.27 46.98 10.49
N MET A 182 -7.74 45.77 10.67
CA MET A 182 -7.60 44.78 9.60
C MET A 182 -8.94 44.05 9.39
N ILE A 183 -9.50 44.16 8.18
CA ILE A 183 -10.74 43.50 7.80
C ILE A 183 -10.43 42.20 7.06
N GLN A 184 -11.05 41.10 7.49
CA GLN A 184 -10.97 39.80 6.84
C GLN A 184 -12.36 39.35 6.39
N PHE A 185 -12.48 38.94 5.14
CA PHE A 185 -13.74 38.39 4.60
C PHE A 185 -13.67 36.88 4.48
N GLU A 186 -14.65 36.19 5.04
CA GLU A 186 -14.91 34.76 4.87
C GLU A 186 -16.18 34.58 4.05
N LYS A 187 -16.23 33.55 3.19
CA LYS A 187 -17.48 33.19 2.51
C LYS A 187 -18.35 32.34 3.45
N ALA A 188 -19.67 32.50 3.37
CA ALA A 188 -20.58 31.56 4.03
C ALA A 188 -20.46 30.15 3.42
N GLU A 189 -20.66 29.09 4.23
CA GLU A 189 -20.39 27.69 3.83
C GLU A 189 -21.14 27.25 2.56
N ASN A 190 -22.35 27.76 2.35
CA ASN A 190 -23.22 27.45 1.20
C ASN A 190 -23.24 28.53 0.13
N SER A 191 -22.38 29.55 0.22
CA SER A 191 -22.36 30.65 -0.74
C SER A 191 -21.52 30.34 -1.98
N SER A 192 -22.01 30.73 -3.15
CA SER A 192 -21.28 30.70 -4.42
C SER A 192 -20.38 31.94 -4.61
N LEU A 193 -20.22 32.77 -3.57
CA LEU A 193 -19.42 34.00 -3.62
C LEU A 193 -17.94 33.69 -3.88
N ASN A 194 -17.39 34.27 -4.94
CA ASN A 194 -15.99 34.15 -5.30
C ASN A 194 -15.18 35.36 -4.79
N LEU A 195 -14.65 35.24 -3.57
CA LEU A 195 -13.72 36.24 -3.02
C LEU A 195 -12.33 36.04 -3.65
N VAL A 196 -11.55 37.10 -3.86
CA VAL A 196 -10.14 37.10 -4.34
C VAL A 196 -9.33 38.14 -3.56
N GLY A 197 -8.02 37.95 -3.34
CA GLY A 197 -7.16 38.91 -2.60
C GLY A 197 -6.61 38.38 -1.27
N LYS A 198 -5.82 39.23 -0.59
CA LYS A 198 -5.07 38.89 0.64
C LYS A 198 -5.89 39.05 1.91
N ALA A 199 -6.88 39.94 1.91
CA ALA A 199 -7.82 40.17 3.01
C ALA A 199 -8.91 39.07 3.15
N LYS A 200 -8.68 37.87 2.62
CA LYS A 200 -9.51 36.71 2.93
C LYS A 200 -9.14 36.18 4.31
N GLY A 201 -10.14 35.81 5.10
CA GLY A 201 -9.89 35.03 6.31
C GLY A 201 -9.06 33.79 5.97
N LYS A 202 -8.11 33.42 6.84
CA LYS A 202 -7.39 32.15 6.71
C LYS A 202 -8.43 31.05 6.81
N VAL A 203 -8.93 30.57 5.67
CA VAL A 203 -9.76 29.37 5.63
C VAL A 203 -8.94 28.28 6.29
N VAL A 204 -9.37 27.86 7.49
CA VAL A 204 -8.76 26.77 8.23
C VAL A 204 -8.93 25.53 7.37
N ARG A 205 -7.95 25.26 6.50
CA ARG A 205 -7.89 23.97 5.83
C ARG A 205 -7.69 22.96 6.93
N GLN A 206 -8.59 21.99 7.02
CA GLN A 206 -8.32 20.77 7.76
C GLN A 206 -7.03 20.20 7.17
N SER A 207 -5.97 20.12 7.97
CA SER A 207 -4.74 19.49 7.56
C SER A 207 -5.10 18.09 7.04
N ILE A 208 -4.78 17.83 5.77
CA ILE A 208 -5.07 16.55 5.10
C ILE A 208 -4.31 15.39 5.78
N ILE A 209 -3.33 15.71 6.64
CA ILE A 209 -2.48 14.76 7.34
C ILE A 209 -2.53 15.06 8.84
N ASN A 210 -2.84 14.04 9.63
CA ASN A 210 -2.65 14.07 11.08
C ASN A 210 -1.14 14.02 11.39
N PRO A 211 -0.58 14.97 12.14
CA PRO A 211 0.87 15.01 12.41
C PRO A 211 1.39 13.88 13.32
N ASP A 212 0.50 13.16 14.04
CA ASP A 212 0.88 12.12 15.02
C ASP A 212 0.72 10.69 14.48
N TRP A 213 1.40 10.36 13.39
CA TRP A 213 1.32 9.02 12.79
C TRP A 213 2.54 8.15 13.16
N ASP A 214 2.28 6.93 13.61
CA ASP A 214 3.28 5.94 14.01
C ASP A 214 3.01 4.63 13.27
N PHE A 215 4.00 4.15 12.52
CA PHE A 215 3.93 2.96 11.68
C PHE A 215 3.54 1.70 12.47
N ALA A 216 4.06 1.56 13.70
CA ALA A 216 3.76 0.42 14.55
C ALA A 216 2.29 0.40 14.98
N LYS A 217 1.70 1.57 15.23
CA LYS A 217 0.29 1.72 15.60
C LYS A 217 -0.65 1.46 14.41
N MET A 218 -0.18 1.70 13.19
CA MET A 218 -0.93 1.46 11.95
C MET A 218 -0.93 -0.01 11.52
N GLY A 219 -0.17 -0.87 12.20
CA GLY A 219 -0.11 -2.30 11.90
C GLY A 219 0.57 -2.61 10.56
N ILE A 220 1.43 -1.72 10.07
CA ILE A 220 2.28 -1.97 8.89
C ILE A 220 3.69 -2.26 9.41
N GLY A 221 4.24 -3.42 9.06
CA GLY A 221 5.62 -3.80 9.38
C GLY A 221 6.42 -4.09 8.11
N GLY A 222 7.70 -3.72 8.10
CA GLY A 222 8.67 -4.11 7.08
C GLY A 222 8.60 -3.37 5.74
N LEU A 223 7.76 -2.34 5.61
CA LEU A 223 7.53 -1.60 4.36
C LEU A 223 7.87 -0.10 4.48
N ASP A 224 8.72 0.26 5.45
CA ASP A 224 9.01 1.66 5.81
C ASP A 224 9.64 2.43 4.65
N LYS A 225 10.50 1.77 3.85
CA LYS A 225 11.19 2.37 2.70
C LYS A 225 10.22 2.65 1.56
N GLU A 226 9.42 1.66 1.20
CA GLU A 226 8.41 1.72 0.14
C GLU A 226 7.36 2.77 0.48
N PHE A 227 6.88 2.77 1.73
CA PHE A 227 5.92 3.75 2.21
C PHE A 227 6.50 5.18 2.19
N SER A 228 7.72 5.38 2.69
CA SER A 228 8.38 6.68 2.67
C SER A 228 8.58 7.21 1.24
N ALA A 229 8.88 6.30 0.29
CA ALA A 229 8.98 6.65 -1.12
C ALA A 229 7.63 7.07 -1.71
N ILE A 230 6.54 6.36 -1.39
CA ILE A 230 5.17 6.76 -1.77
C ILE A 230 4.84 8.13 -1.18
N PHE A 231 5.14 8.33 0.10
CA PHE A 231 4.85 9.57 0.80
C PHE A 231 5.55 10.77 0.17
N ARG A 232 6.85 10.63 -0.11
CA ARG A 232 7.61 11.67 -0.77
C ARG A 232 7.13 11.95 -2.20
N ARG A 233 6.74 10.92 -2.97
CA ARG A 233 6.38 11.07 -4.39
C ARG A 233 4.93 11.51 -4.60
N ALA A 234 3.98 10.92 -3.87
CA ALA A 234 2.55 11.17 -4.07
C ALA A 234 1.99 12.24 -3.11
N PHE A 235 2.40 12.22 -1.84
CA PHE A 235 1.77 13.05 -0.80
C PHE A 235 2.46 14.38 -0.57
N ALA A 236 3.75 14.52 -0.87
CA ALA A 236 4.50 15.77 -0.67
C ALA A 236 3.79 17.00 -1.26
N SER A 237 3.31 16.92 -2.52
CA SER A 237 2.61 18.03 -3.17
C SER A 237 1.33 18.48 -2.44
N ARG A 238 0.73 17.61 -1.62
CA ARG A 238 -0.52 17.88 -0.89
C ARG A 238 -0.27 18.33 0.55
N VAL A 239 0.95 18.14 1.07
CA VAL A 239 1.36 18.62 2.40
C VAL A 239 1.71 20.10 2.35
N PHE A 240 2.32 20.54 1.25
CA PHE A 240 2.74 21.94 1.11
C PHE A 240 1.55 22.88 0.85
N PRO A 241 1.62 24.14 1.32
CA PRO A 241 0.65 25.16 0.98
C PRO A 241 0.46 25.29 -0.53
N PRO A 242 -0.78 25.38 -1.04
CA PRO A 242 -1.03 25.39 -2.48
C PRO A 242 -0.53 26.64 -3.18
N GLU A 243 -0.24 27.71 -2.44
CA GLU A 243 0.45 28.89 -2.98
C GLU A 243 1.83 28.50 -3.52
N ILE A 244 2.60 27.72 -2.75
CA ILE A 244 3.91 27.22 -3.15
C ILE A 244 3.76 26.22 -4.31
N VAL A 245 2.78 25.32 -4.25
CA VAL A 245 2.54 24.35 -5.33
C VAL A 245 2.15 25.03 -6.65
N THR A 246 1.33 26.07 -6.58
CA THR A 246 0.91 26.87 -7.74
C THR A 246 2.09 27.65 -8.31
N GLN A 247 2.96 28.23 -7.46
CA GLN A 247 4.20 28.89 -7.90
C GLN A 247 5.17 27.91 -8.56
N LEU A 248 5.25 26.67 -8.07
CA LEU A 248 6.06 25.60 -8.67
C LEU A 248 5.44 25.02 -9.95
N GLY A 249 4.16 25.30 -10.23
CA GLY A 249 3.44 24.71 -11.37
C GLY A 249 3.28 23.19 -11.29
N CYS A 250 3.44 22.59 -10.10
CA CYS A 250 3.37 21.15 -9.93
C CYS A 250 1.92 20.67 -9.94
N LYS A 251 1.61 19.69 -10.79
CA LYS A 251 0.34 18.96 -10.73
C LYS A 251 0.38 17.92 -9.62
N HIS A 252 -0.75 17.71 -8.95
CA HIS A 252 -0.86 16.63 -7.97
C HIS A 252 -0.87 15.27 -8.66
N VAL A 253 -0.22 14.29 -8.03
CA VAL A 253 -0.27 12.90 -8.48
C VAL A 253 -1.71 12.39 -8.36
N LYS A 254 -2.23 11.79 -9.44
CA LYS A 254 -3.60 11.29 -9.52
C LYS A 254 -3.75 9.83 -9.12
N GLY A 255 -2.70 9.03 -9.27
CA GLY A 255 -2.81 7.62 -8.93
C GLY A 255 -1.52 6.89 -8.59
N ILE A 256 -1.69 5.87 -7.76
CA ILE A 256 -0.66 4.98 -7.24
C ILE A 256 -1.04 3.55 -7.64
N LEU A 257 -0.10 2.78 -8.18
CA LEU A 257 -0.27 1.36 -8.44
C LEU A 257 0.64 0.56 -7.51
N LEU A 258 0.03 -0.26 -6.67
CA LEU A 258 0.71 -1.21 -5.80
C LEU A 258 0.67 -2.60 -6.45
N TYR A 259 1.82 -3.18 -6.75
CA TYR A 259 1.90 -4.52 -7.32
C TYR A 259 2.90 -5.40 -6.58
N GLY A 260 2.72 -6.71 -6.62
CA GLY A 260 3.63 -7.64 -5.94
C GLY A 260 2.99 -9.02 -5.71
N PRO A 261 3.75 -10.01 -5.22
CA PRO A 261 3.20 -11.34 -4.93
C PRO A 261 2.03 -11.29 -3.95
N PRO A 262 1.10 -12.25 -3.99
CA PRO A 262 -0.03 -12.31 -3.07
C PRO A 262 0.45 -12.44 -1.62
N GLY A 263 -0.38 -12.02 -0.65
CA GLY A 263 -0.06 -12.15 0.78
C GLY A 263 0.91 -11.11 1.36
N THR A 264 1.40 -10.15 0.57
CA THR A 264 2.34 -9.09 1.01
C THR A 264 1.69 -7.87 1.68
N GLY A 265 0.38 -7.88 1.91
CA GLY A 265 -0.30 -6.78 2.63
C GLY A 265 -0.66 -5.54 1.80
N LYS A 266 -0.73 -5.66 0.46
CA LYS A 266 -1.10 -4.55 -0.45
C LYS A 266 -2.44 -3.89 -0.08
N THR A 267 -3.47 -4.70 0.17
CA THR A 267 -4.80 -4.24 0.58
C THR A 267 -4.77 -3.53 1.93
N LEU A 268 -3.96 -4.01 2.89
CA LEU A 268 -3.79 -3.37 4.19
C LEU A 268 -3.11 -2.00 4.02
N MET A 269 -2.04 -1.94 3.22
CA MET A 269 -1.34 -0.68 2.93
C MET A 269 -2.26 0.37 2.32
N ALA A 270 -3.07 0.00 1.31
CA ALA A 270 -4.00 0.94 0.69
C ALA A 270 -5.07 1.47 1.66
N ARG A 271 -5.61 0.59 2.52
CA ARG A 271 -6.59 0.99 3.55
C ARG A 271 -5.96 1.95 4.56
N GLN A 272 -4.76 1.65 5.05
CA GLN A 272 -4.06 2.51 6.01
C GLN A 272 -3.67 3.86 5.41
N ILE A 273 -3.27 3.90 4.13
CA ILE A 273 -3.08 5.18 3.41
C ILE A 273 -4.39 5.97 3.39
N GLY A 274 -5.52 5.31 3.13
CA GLY A 274 -6.85 5.93 3.17
C GLY A 274 -7.24 6.49 4.55
N THR A 275 -6.94 5.76 5.63
CA THR A 275 -7.23 6.19 7.01
C THR A 275 -6.26 7.25 7.51
N MET A 276 -4.99 7.20 7.11
CA MET A 276 -3.95 8.16 7.50
C MET A 276 -4.23 9.55 6.93
N LEU A 277 -4.68 9.59 5.68
CA LEU A 277 -5.12 10.83 5.07
C LEU A 277 -6.45 11.19 5.72
N ASN A 278 -6.56 12.39 6.29
CA ASN A 278 -7.79 12.97 6.81
C ASN A 278 -8.71 13.38 5.64
N ALA A 279 -8.87 12.48 4.69
CA ALA A 279 -9.65 12.57 3.48
C ALA A 279 -11.10 12.16 3.77
N ARG A 280 -11.97 12.32 2.77
CA ARG A 280 -13.31 11.73 2.82
C ARG A 280 -13.19 10.20 2.91
N GLU A 281 -14.24 9.55 3.41
CA GLU A 281 -14.27 8.10 3.56
C GLU A 281 -13.84 7.41 2.25
N PRO A 282 -12.81 6.53 2.29
CA PRO A 282 -12.26 5.94 1.08
C PRO A 282 -13.25 4.97 0.45
N LYS A 283 -13.51 5.14 -0.84
CA LYS A 283 -14.36 4.21 -1.61
C LYS A 283 -13.53 3.01 -2.04
N ILE A 284 -13.76 1.86 -1.41
CA ILE A 284 -13.09 0.60 -1.75
C ILE A 284 -13.99 -0.18 -2.71
N VAL A 285 -13.47 -0.50 -3.89
CA VAL A 285 -14.17 -1.26 -4.91
C VAL A 285 -13.29 -2.43 -5.35
N ASN A 286 -13.87 -3.63 -5.41
CA ASN A 286 -13.16 -4.76 -5.98
C ASN A 286 -13.35 -4.79 -7.51
N GLY A 287 -12.30 -5.04 -8.28
CA GLY A 287 -12.31 -5.01 -9.75
C GLY A 287 -13.49 -5.78 -10.36
N PRO A 288 -13.73 -7.05 -9.98
CA PRO A 288 -14.86 -7.82 -10.48
C PRO A 288 -16.24 -7.25 -10.15
N GLN A 289 -16.40 -6.48 -9.06
CA GLN A 289 -17.69 -5.90 -8.69
C GLN A 289 -18.15 -4.79 -9.64
N ILE A 290 -17.25 -4.24 -10.45
CA ILE A 290 -17.56 -3.20 -11.44
C ILE A 290 -18.13 -3.82 -12.72
N LEU A 291 -17.88 -5.11 -12.95
CA LEU A 291 -18.25 -5.81 -14.18
C LEU A 291 -19.67 -6.37 -14.07
N ASP A 292 -20.60 -5.74 -14.77
CA ASP A 292 -21.97 -6.22 -14.94
C ASP A 292 -22.19 -6.86 -16.32
N LYS A 293 -23.14 -7.80 -16.39
CA LYS A 293 -23.50 -8.50 -17.63
C LYS A 293 -24.21 -7.59 -18.65
N TYR A 294 -24.78 -6.48 -18.20
CA TYR A 294 -25.51 -5.54 -19.05
C TYR A 294 -24.54 -4.52 -19.66
N VAL A 295 -24.61 -4.36 -21.00
CA VAL A 295 -23.75 -3.44 -21.74
C VAL A 295 -23.99 -2.00 -21.27
N GLY A 296 -22.92 -1.29 -20.93
CA GLY A 296 -22.96 0.11 -20.47
C GLY A 296 -23.19 0.30 -18.97
N GLU A 297 -23.65 -0.72 -18.23
CA GLU A 297 -23.84 -0.62 -16.78
C GLU A 297 -22.50 -0.53 -16.03
N SER A 298 -21.51 -1.31 -16.47
CA SER A 298 -20.14 -1.27 -15.94
C SER A 298 -19.51 0.13 -16.08
N GLU A 299 -19.77 0.83 -17.19
CA GLU A 299 -19.29 2.20 -17.42
C GLU A 299 -20.05 3.22 -16.55
N ALA A 300 -21.36 3.02 -16.38
CA ALA A 300 -22.18 3.86 -15.52
C ALA A 300 -21.73 3.74 -14.05
N ASN A 301 -21.36 2.55 -13.60
CA ASN A 301 -20.81 2.31 -12.26
C ASN A 301 -19.50 3.07 -12.04
N ILE A 302 -18.59 3.07 -13.02
CA ILE A 302 -17.38 3.93 -12.97
C ILE A 302 -17.78 5.40 -12.90
N ARG A 303 -18.70 5.87 -13.74
CA ARG A 303 -19.14 7.29 -13.71
C ARG A 303 -19.73 7.68 -12.35
N ARG A 304 -20.53 6.82 -11.73
CA ARG A 304 -21.10 7.04 -10.38
C ARG A 304 -20.01 7.12 -9.31
N LEU A 305 -18.93 6.35 -9.41
CA LEU A 305 -17.82 6.40 -8.44
C LEU A 305 -17.14 7.77 -8.40
N PHE A 306 -16.96 8.40 -9.57
CA PHE A 306 -16.30 9.71 -9.71
C PHE A 306 -17.27 10.91 -9.60
N ALA A 307 -18.59 10.71 -9.72
CA ALA A 307 -19.59 11.79 -9.72
C ALA A 307 -19.50 12.69 -8.47
N ASP A 308 -19.42 12.08 -7.27
CA ASP A 308 -19.34 12.86 -6.02
C ASP A 308 -18.09 13.75 -5.95
N ALA A 309 -16.97 13.27 -6.51
CA ALA A 309 -15.72 14.02 -6.55
C ALA A 309 -15.79 15.17 -7.57
N GLU A 310 -16.42 14.93 -8.73
CA GLU A 310 -16.68 15.94 -9.77
C GLU A 310 -17.60 17.05 -9.28
N ASP A 311 -18.69 16.70 -8.62
CA ASP A 311 -19.66 17.68 -8.09
C ASP A 311 -19.03 18.53 -6.98
N GLU A 312 -18.21 17.94 -6.11
CA GLU A 312 -17.51 18.68 -5.05
C GLU A 312 -16.41 19.58 -5.62
N GLU A 313 -15.66 19.13 -6.64
CA GLU A 313 -14.67 19.97 -7.33
C GLU A 313 -15.35 21.15 -8.05
N LYS A 314 -16.48 20.93 -8.73
CA LYS A 314 -17.23 22.01 -9.39
C LYS A 314 -17.76 23.04 -8.39
N ARG A 315 -18.14 22.61 -7.18
CA ARG A 315 -18.69 23.49 -6.13
C ARG A 315 -17.61 24.26 -5.35
N LEU A 316 -16.51 23.59 -4.99
CA LEU A 316 -15.50 24.12 -4.06
C LEU A 316 -14.16 24.46 -4.74
N GLY A 317 -13.97 24.02 -5.99
CA GLY A 317 -12.78 24.22 -6.79
C GLY A 317 -11.51 23.74 -6.07
N PRO A 318 -10.47 24.58 -5.95
CA PRO A 318 -9.18 24.21 -5.36
C PRO A 318 -9.23 23.95 -3.84
N ASN A 319 -10.39 24.17 -3.21
CA ASN A 319 -10.61 23.90 -1.79
C ASN A 319 -11.43 22.63 -1.54
N SER A 320 -11.69 21.83 -2.58
CA SER A 320 -12.34 20.54 -2.43
C SER A 320 -11.50 19.59 -1.57
N GLY A 321 -12.20 18.77 -0.78
CA GLY A 321 -11.55 17.70 -0.02
C GLY A 321 -11.00 16.62 -0.95
N LEU A 322 -10.01 15.89 -0.47
CA LEU A 322 -9.46 14.76 -1.21
C LEU A 322 -10.44 13.58 -1.17
N HIS A 323 -10.77 13.06 -2.36
CA HIS A 323 -11.48 11.79 -2.55
C HIS A 323 -10.49 10.67 -2.89
N ILE A 324 -10.58 9.57 -2.16
CA ILE A 324 -9.72 8.40 -2.36
C ILE A 324 -10.57 7.25 -2.90
N ILE A 325 -10.15 6.69 -4.04
CA ILE A 325 -10.78 5.53 -4.68
C ILE A 325 -9.75 4.40 -4.72
N ILE A 326 -10.07 3.29 -4.06
CA ILE A 326 -9.20 2.11 -3.97
C ILE A 326 -9.80 1.02 -4.85
N PHE A 327 -9.05 0.60 -5.86
CA PHE A 327 -9.37 -0.55 -6.71
C PHE A 327 -8.53 -1.75 -6.29
N ASP A 328 -9.16 -2.77 -5.72
CA ASP A 328 -8.54 -4.08 -5.54
C ASP A 328 -8.67 -4.91 -6.82
N GLU A 329 -7.69 -5.76 -7.11
CA GLU A 329 -7.64 -6.60 -8.32
C GLU A 329 -7.92 -5.81 -9.62
N ILE A 330 -7.24 -4.68 -9.79
CA ILE A 330 -7.45 -3.79 -10.96
C ILE A 330 -7.16 -4.48 -12.30
N ASP A 331 -6.36 -5.55 -12.31
CA ASP A 331 -6.11 -6.39 -13.48
C ASP A 331 -7.34 -7.16 -13.98
N ALA A 332 -8.39 -7.30 -13.16
CA ALA A 332 -9.67 -7.86 -13.60
C ALA A 332 -10.40 -6.94 -14.59
N ILE A 333 -10.35 -5.62 -14.35
CA ILE A 333 -11.00 -4.61 -15.20
C ILE A 333 -10.08 -4.06 -16.28
N CYS A 334 -8.77 -3.95 -16.01
CA CYS A 334 -7.81 -3.23 -16.84
C CYS A 334 -6.83 -4.15 -17.55
N LYS A 335 -7.33 -5.15 -18.28
CA LYS A 335 -6.50 -6.07 -19.07
C LYS A 335 -5.88 -5.36 -20.28
N SER A 336 -4.70 -5.81 -20.73
CA SER A 336 -4.09 -5.34 -21.96
C SER A 336 -5.04 -5.51 -23.16
N ARG A 337 -5.22 -4.44 -23.93
CA ARG A 337 -6.10 -4.40 -25.10
C ARG A 337 -5.66 -5.41 -26.15
N GLY A 338 -6.61 -6.08 -26.79
CA GLY A 338 -6.33 -6.98 -27.91
C GLY A 338 -5.92 -8.40 -27.53
N SER A 339 -6.03 -8.83 -26.27
CA SER A 339 -5.97 -10.26 -25.94
C SER A 339 -7.24 -10.95 -26.47
N VAL A 340 -7.18 -11.49 -27.68
CA VAL A 340 -8.29 -12.05 -28.48
C VAL A 340 -8.99 -13.26 -27.82
N ALA A 341 -8.46 -13.79 -26.71
CA ALA A 341 -9.00 -14.96 -26.03
C ALA A 341 -10.09 -14.61 -25.01
N GLY A 342 -11.32 -14.37 -25.49
CA GLY A 342 -12.52 -14.81 -24.78
C GLY A 342 -13.46 -13.79 -24.13
N ASN A 343 -13.19 -12.47 -24.15
CA ASN A 343 -14.09 -11.51 -23.50
C ASN A 343 -14.78 -10.55 -24.48
N THR A 344 -16.07 -10.32 -24.23
CA THR A 344 -16.86 -9.25 -24.85
C THR A 344 -16.11 -7.92 -24.67
N GLY A 345 -16.10 -7.04 -25.68
CA GLY A 345 -15.37 -5.76 -25.67
C GLY A 345 -15.73 -4.77 -24.55
N VAL A 346 -16.54 -5.19 -23.57
CA VAL A 346 -16.89 -4.49 -22.33
C VAL A 346 -15.64 -4.11 -21.54
N HIS A 347 -14.62 -4.96 -21.49
CA HIS A 347 -13.37 -4.62 -20.78
C HIS A 347 -12.67 -3.39 -21.38
N ASP A 348 -12.62 -3.30 -22.71
CA ASP A 348 -11.96 -2.19 -23.39
C ASP A 348 -12.72 -0.87 -23.15
N THR A 349 -14.05 -0.90 -23.14
CA THR A 349 -14.86 0.31 -22.91
C THR A 349 -14.77 0.80 -21.46
N VAL A 350 -14.75 -0.12 -20.49
CA VAL A 350 -14.52 0.17 -19.06
C VAL A 350 -13.15 0.82 -18.84
N VAL A 351 -12.09 0.32 -19.48
CA VAL A 351 -10.75 0.93 -19.41
C VAL A 351 -10.75 2.34 -20.00
N ASN A 352 -11.35 2.53 -21.17
CA ASN A 352 -11.45 3.85 -21.79
C ASN A 352 -12.23 4.83 -20.91
N GLN A 353 -13.30 4.38 -20.27
CA GLN A 353 -14.08 5.22 -19.35
C GLN A 353 -13.27 5.62 -18.12
N LEU A 354 -12.48 4.70 -17.53
CA LEU A 354 -11.59 5.01 -16.40
C LEU A 354 -10.51 6.02 -16.81
N LEU A 355 -9.90 5.83 -17.98
CA LEU A 355 -8.91 6.75 -18.53
C LEU A 355 -9.49 8.16 -18.77
N ALA A 356 -10.69 8.23 -19.34
CA ALA A 356 -11.39 9.50 -19.56
C ALA A 356 -11.72 10.23 -18.25
N LYS A 357 -11.95 9.49 -17.14
CA LYS A 357 -12.20 10.10 -15.82
C LYS A 357 -10.93 10.57 -15.12
N ILE A 358 -9.79 9.90 -15.32
CA ILE A 358 -8.52 10.30 -14.70
C ILE A 358 -7.85 11.45 -15.49
N ASP A 359 -7.87 11.38 -16.82
CA ASP A 359 -7.08 12.23 -17.73
C ASP A 359 -7.96 13.08 -18.68
N GLY A 360 -9.27 13.13 -18.44
CA GLY A 360 -10.21 13.84 -19.29
C GLY A 360 -9.99 15.35 -19.35
N VAL A 361 -10.83 15.99 -20.17
CA VAL A 361 -10.84 17.44 -20.39
C VAL A 361 -11.11 18.20 -19.09
N GLU A 362 -11.98 17.66 -18.23
CA GLU A 362 -12.16 18.13 -16.85
C GLU A 362 -11.13 17.43 -15.95
N GLN A 363 -9.96 18.05 -15.76
CA GLN A 363 -8.90 17.49 -14.92
C GLN A 363 -9.25 17.62 -13.44
N LEU A 364 -9.64 16.49 -12.82
CA LEU A 364 -9.83 16.38 -11.38
C LEU A 364 -8.51 16.43 -10.62
N ASN A 365 -8.33 17.47 -9.80
CA ASN A 365 -7.14 17.62 -8.94
C ASN A 365 -7.37 17.10 -7.52
N ASN A 366 -8.63 16.85 -7.15
CA ASN A 366 -9.07 16.45 -5.81
C ASN A 366 -9.26 14.93 -5.66
N ILE A 367 -8.76 14.11 -6.59
CA ILE A 367 -8.89 12.66 -6.57
C ILE A 367 -7.54 11.97 -6.33
N LEU A 368 -7.58 10.79 -5.72
CA LEU A 368 -6.46 9.85 -5.67
C LEU A 368 -6.97 8.44 -5.92
N VAL A 369 -6.46 7.82 -6.98
CA VAL A 369 -6.77 6.45 -7.36
C VAL A 369 -5.65 5.53 -6.90
N ILE A 370 -5.94 4.56 -6.05
CA ILE A 370 -4.99 3.53 -5.62
C ILE A 370 -5.41 2.22 -6.26
N GLY A 371 -4.63 1.72 -7.23
CA GLY A 371 -4.83 0.42 -7.84
C GLY A 371 -3.94 -0.63 -7.18
N MET A 372 -4.47 -1.83 -6.98
CA MET A 372 -3.73 -2.97 -6.45
C MET A 372 -3.82 -4.15 -7.40
N THR A 373 -2.69 -4.81 -7.66
CA THR A 373 -2.67 -6.02 -8.50
C THR A 373 -1.60 -7.01 -8.05
N ASN A 374 -1.80 -8.29 -8.35
CA ASN A 374 -0.74 -9.29 -8.25
C ASN A 374 0.10 -9.38 -9.54
N ARG A 375 -0.44 -8.91 -10.67
CA ARG A 375 0.07 -9.13 -12.02
C ARG A 375 0.17 -7.83 -12.79
N ARG A 376 1.33 -7.16 -12.67
CA ARG A 376 1.62 -5.94 -13.44
C ARG A 376 1.61 -6.17 -14.96
N ASP A 377 2.01 -7.35 -15.40
CA ASP A 377 2.08 -7.77 -16.80
C ASP A 377 0.72 -7.76 -17.52
N MET A 378 -0.37 -7.95 -16.77
CA MET A 378 -1.72 -8.00 -17.33
C MET A 378 -2.36 -6.61 -17.50
N ILE A 379 -1.78 -5.56 -16.92
CA ILE A 379 -2.36 -4.22 -16.92
C ILE A 379 -2.11 -3.51 -18.25
N ASP A 380 -3.10 -2.74 -18.72
CA ASP A 380 -2.95 -1.84 -19.88
C ASP A 380 -1.86 -0.77 -19.63
N GLU A 381 -0.85 -0.72 -20.50
CA GLU A 381 0.23 0.28 -20.47
C GLU A 381 -0.30 1.72 -20.54
N ALA A 382 -1.48 1.96 -21.11
CA ALA A 382 -2.09 3.28 -21.16
C ALA A 382 -2.37 3.84 -19.76
N LEU A 383 -2.70 3.00 -18.77
CA LEU A 383 -2.90 3.43 -17.38
C LEU A 383 -1.60 3.72 -16.65
N LEU A 384 -0.51 3.03 -17.04
CA LEU A 384 0.82 3.14 -16.43
C LEU A 384 1.58 4.41 -16.83
N ARG A 385 1.04 5.21 -17.76
CA ARG A 385 1.68 6.45 -18.21
C ARG A 385 1.68 7.53 -17.11
N PRO A 386 2.74 8.35 -17.01
CA PRO A 386 2.78 9.50 -16.09
C PRO A 386 1.55 10.42 -16.28
N GLY A 387 1.02 10.95 -15.17
CA GLY A 387 -0.24 11.69 -15.14
C GLY A 387 -1.49 10.85 -14.85
N ARG A 388 -1.39 9.51 -14.92
CA ARG A 388 -2.44 8.55 -14.54
C ARG A 388 -2.00 7.77 -13.29
N LEU A 389 -1.58 6.51 -13.45
CA LEU A 389 -0.93 5.71 -12.41
C LEU A 389 0.59 5.96 -12.45
N GLU A 390 0.99 7.15 -12.03
CA GLU A 390 2.38 7.61 -12.12
C GLU A 390 3.30 6.89 -11.13
N VAL A 391 2.83 6.69 -9.90
CA VAL A 391 3.63 6.06 -8.85
C VAL A 391 3.37 4.56 -8.87
N GLN A 392 4.28 3.81 -9.48
CA GLN A 392 4.26 2.35 -9.49
C GLN A 392 5.22 1.84 -8.43
N MET A 393 4.71 1.05 -7.49
CA MET A 393 5.48 0.52 -6.36
C MET A 393 5.34 -0.98 -6.30
N GLU A 394 6.47 -1.66 -6.30
CA GLU A 394 6.57 -3.09 -6.07
C GLU A 394 6.65 -3.36 -4.57
N ILE A 395 5.64 -4.07 -4.04
CA ILE A 395 5.65 -4.56 -2.66
C ILE A 395 6.22 -5.96 -2.69
N SER A 396 7.48 -6.07 -2.28
CA SER A 396 8.22 -7.33 -2.22
C SER A 396 7.90 -8.11 -0.94
N LEU A 397 8.44 -9.33 -0.82
CA LEU A 397 8.40 -10.08 0.43
C LEU A 397 9.19 -9.33 1.53
N PRO A 398 8.77 -9.43 2.80
CA PRO A 398 9.43 -8.74 3.89
C PRO A 398 10.85 -9.29 4.17
N ASP A 399 11.79 -8.37 4.39
CA ASP A 399 13.13 -8.67 4.92
C ASP A 399 13.05 -9.27 6.33
N GLU A 400 14.14 -9.83 6.86
CA GLU A 400 14.17 -10.42 8.21
C GLU A 400 13.72 -9.45 9.31
N HIS A 401 14.19 -8.20 9.26
CA HIS A 401 13.73 -7.14 10.17
C HIS A 401 12.23 -6.84 9.98
N GLY A 402 11.76 -6.87 8.72
CA GLY A 402 10.35 -6.68 8.41
C GLY A 402 9.47 -7.80 8.95
N ARG A 403 9.92 -9.06 8.85
CA ARG A 403 9.23 -10.23 9.42
C ARG A 403 9.15 -10.11 10.94
N LEU A 404 10.23 -9.68 11.60
CA LEU A 404 10.23 -9.41 13.04
C LEU A 404 9.20 -8.34 13.41
N GLN A 405 9.13 -7.23 12.66
CA GLN A 405 8.14 -6.18 12.90
C GLN A 405 6.71 -6.73 12.75
N ILE A 406 6.44 -7.51 11.69
CA ILE A 406 5.13 -8.12 11.45
C ILE A 406 4.75 -9.09 12.59
N LEU A 407 5.67 -9.98 12.98
CA LEU A 407 5.47 -10.89 14.10
C LEU A 407 5.21 -10.12 15.41
N ASN A 408 5.93 -9.02 15.64
CA ASN A 408 5.72 -8.18 16.81
C ASN A 408 4.33 -7.52 16.81
N ILE A 409 3.84 -7.06 15.65
CA ILE A 409 2.49 -6.48 15.51
C ILE A 409 1.41 -7.53 15.85
N HIS A 410 1.50 -8.73 15.27
CA HIS A 410 0.51 -9.78 15.52
C HIS A 410 0.58 -10.37 16.94
N THR A 411 1.76 -10.35 17.56
CA THR A 411 1.95 -10.84 18.95
C THR A 411 1.73 -9.76 20.02
N CYS A 412 1.62 -8.47 19.64
CA CYS A 412 1.44 -7.36 20.57
C CYS A 412 0.24 -7.57 21.52
N ARG A 413 -0.94 -7.90 20.98
CA ARG A 413 -2.12 -8.21 21.82
C ARG A 413 -1.90 -9.41 22.74
N MET A 414 -1.20 -10.43 22.28
CA MET A 414 -0.89 -11.61 23.12
C MET A 414 0.05 -11.25 24.26
N ARG A 415 0.98 -10.33 24.02
CA ARG A 415 1.90 -9.79 25.03
C ARG A 415 1.18 -8.92 26.05
N ASP A 416 0.27 -8.06 25.62
CA ASP A 416 -0.54 -7.19 26.50
C ASP A 416 -1.33 -8.03 27.52
N TYR A 417 -1.92 -9.14 27.07
CA TYR A 417 -2.66 -10.07 27.94
C TYR A 417 -1.79 -11.16 28.59
N LYS A 418 -0.45 -11.13 28.42
CA LYS A 418 0.51 -12.10 28.96
C LYS A 418 0.19 -13.56 28.60
N LYS A 419 -0.24 -13.81 27.36
CA LYS A 419 -0.58 -15.14 26.81
C LYS A 419 0.51 -15.76 25.94
N ILE A 420 1.72 -15.20 25.97
CA ILE A 420 2.91 -15.73 25.30
C ILE A 420 3.93 -16.21 26.33
N SER A 421 4.51 -17.39 26.13
CA SER A 421 5.58 -17.88 26.99
C SER A 421 6.84 -17.01 26.82
N PRO A 422 7.62 -16.75 27.89
CA PRO A 422 8.93 -16.10 27.77
C PRO A 422 9.93 -16.88 26.90
N ASP A 423 9.67 -18.16 26.62
CA ASP A 423 10.53 -19.01 25.78
C ASP A 423 10.49 -18.65 24.29
N VAL A 424 9.55 -17.79 23.87
CA VAL A 424 9.36 -17.43 22.46
C VAL A 424 10.23 -16.22 22.09
N ASP A 425 11.33 -16.49 21.38
CA ASP A 425 12.11 -15.44 20.72
C ASP A 425 11.60 -15.17 19.30
N LEU A 426 11.16 -13.94 19.04
CA LEU A 426 10.69 -13.53 17.71
C LEU A 426 11.84 -13.37 16.71
N ASN A 427 13.07 -13.12 17.17
CA ASN A 427 14.23 -13.03 16.27
C ASN A 427 14.50 -14.39 15.64
N GLU A 428 14.56 -15.43 16.47
CA GLU A 428 14.74 -16.80 16.01
C GLU A 428 13.64 -17.22 15.01
N LEU A 429 12.38 -16.89 15.30
CA LEU A 429 11.26 -17.15 14.39
C LEU A 429 11.39 -16.39 13.06
N ALA A 430 11.87 -15.13 13.08
CA ALA A 430 12.09 -14.34 11.86
C ALA A 430 13.20 -14.93 10.98
N THR A 431 14.24 -15.52 11.58
CA THR A 431 15.32 -16.23 10.88
C THR A 431 14.82 -17.54 10.26
N LEU A 432 13.97 -18.30 10.98
CA LEU A 432 13.41 -19.57 10.50
C LEU A 432 12.36 -19.39 9.39
N THR A 433 11.60 -18.30 9.42
CA THR A 433 10.51 -18.01 8.46
C THR A 433 11.00 -17.34 7.17
N LYS A 434 12.05 -17.90 6.55
CA LYS A 434 12.57 -17.39 5.26
C LYS A 434 11.47 -17.39 4.19
N ASN A 435 11.35 -16.30 3.43
CA ASN A 435 10.35 -16.09 2.36
C ASN A 435 8.86 -16.09 2.77
N PHE A 436 8.54 -16.07 4.06
CA PHE A 436 7.15 -15.92 4.47
C PHE A 436 6.64 -14.51 4.12
N SER A 437 5.46 -14.47 3.51
CA SER A 437 4.66 -13.26 3.29
C SER A 437 3.97 -12.82 4.58
N GLY A 438 3.48 -11.57 4.62
CA GLY A 438 2.78 -11.04 5.80
C GLY A 438 1.56 -11.89 6.20
N ALA A 439 0.79 -12.37 5.21
CA ALA A 439 -0.35 -13.25 5.45
C ALA A 439 0.06 -14.64 5.97
N GLU A 440 1.21 -15.17 5.53
CA GLU A 440 1.74 -16.45 6.03
C GLU A 440 2.29 -16.32 7.46
N LEU A 441 2.91 -15.19 7.81
CA LEU A 441 3.32 -14.89 9.18
C LEU A 441 2.12 -14.75 10.12
N GLU A 442 1.05 -14.08 9.67
CA GLU A 442 -0.22 -14.05 10.39
C GLU A 442 -0.80 -15.46 10.55
N GLY A 443 -0.77 -16.25 9.47
CA GLY A 443 -1.17 -17.66 9.46
C GLY A 443 -0.39 -18.49 10.46
N LEU A 444 0.93 -18.30 10.57
CA LEU A 444 1.80 -18.99 11.52
C LEU A 444 1.42 -18.67 12.97
N VAL A 445 1.19 -17.39 13.29
CA VAL A 445 0.74 -16.98 14.63
C VAL A 445 -0.63 -17.58 14.95
N ARG A 446 -1.55 -17.59 13.98
CA ARG A 446 -2.89 -18.17 14.13
C ARG A 446 -2.85 -19.69 14.30
N ALA A 447 -1.98 -20.39 13.56
CA ALA A 447 -1.78 -21.82 13.68
C ALA A 447 -1.20 -22.18 15.06
N ALA A 448 -0.18 -21.45 15.52
CA ALA A 448 0.38 -21.64 16.87
C ALA A 448 -0.66 -21.41 17.97
N GLN A 449 -1.54 -20.41 17.82
CA GLN A 449 -2.69 -20.20 18.72
C GLN A 449 -3.65 -21.38 18.71
N SER A 450 -3.99 -21.89 17.52
CA SER A 450 -4.87 -23.06 17.35
C SER A 450 -4.28 -24.31 18.01
N THR A 451 -2.99 -24.57 17.81
CA THR A 451 -2.27 -25.71 18.43
C THR A 451 -2.24 -25.58 19.96
N ALA A 452 -1.99 -24.37 20.47
CA ALA A 452 -2.04 -24.12 21.91
C ALA A 452 -3.44 -24.32 22.50
N MET A 453 -4.51 -23.93 21.77
CA MET A 453 -5.90 -24.18 22.17
C MET A 453 -6.25 -25.66 22.11
N ASN A 454 -5.84 -26.38 21.06
CA ASN A 454 -6.07 -27.82 20.91
C ASN A 454 -5.42 -28.64 22.02
N ARG A 455 -4.26 -28.21 22.55
CA ARG A 455 -3.62 -28.87 23.71
C ARG A 455 -4.51 -28.92 24.96
N LEU A 456 -5.41 -27.95 25.12
CA LEU A 456 -6.34 -27.90 26.26
C LEU A 456 -7.64 -28.68 26.02
N ILE A 457 -8.01 -28.89 24.76
CA ILE A 457 -9.19 -29.67 24.38
C ILE A 457 -8.79 -31.14 24.42
N LYS A 458 -9.04 -31.81 25.56
CA LYS A 458 -8.87 -33.27 25.64
C LYS A 458 -9.87 -33.91 24.68
N ALA A 459 -9.37 -34.65 23.69
CA ALA A 459 -10.16 -35.46 22.77
C ALA A 459 -10.76 -36.70 23.48
N SER A 460 -11.57 -36.47 24.50
CA SER A 460 -12.52 -37.47 25.04
C SER A 460 -13.92 -37.10 24.54
N SER A 461 -14.82 -38.07 24.40
CA SER A 461 -16.12 -37.94 23.70
C SER A 461 -17.09 -36.83 24.18
N LYS A 462 -16.70 -36.04 25.18
CA LYS A 462 -17.31 -34.75 25.54
C LYS A 462 -16.21 -33.68 25.59
N VAL A 463 -16.43 -32.58 24.86
CA VAL A 463 -15.58 -31.38 24.95
C VAL A 463 -15.85 -30.71 26.29
N GLU A 464 -15.17 -31.18 27.34
CA GLU A 464 -15.14 -30.51 28.64
C GLU A 464 -13.88 -29.63 28.69
N VAL A 465 -14.10 -28.32 28.67
CA VAL A 465 -13.02 -27.33 28.80
C VAL A 465 -12.89 -27.00 30.29
N ASP A 466 -11.75 -27.32 30.89
CA ASP A 466 -11.46 -26.95 32.28
C ASP A 466 -11.23 -25.43 32.37
N PRO A 467 -12.05 -24.67 33.12
CA PRO A 467 -11.91 -23.22 33.27
C PRO A 467 -10.54 -22.80 33.83
N ALA A 468 -9.95 -23.62 34.70
CA ALA A 468 -8.63 -23.35 35.29
C ALA A 468 -7.49 -23.50 34.27
N ALA A 469 -7.70 -24.34 33.24
CA ALA A 469 -6.73 -24.54 32.16
C ALA A 469 -6.78 -23.40 31.13
N MET A 470 -7.94 -22.75 30.93
CA MET A 470 -8.05 -21.57 30.06
C MET A 470 -7.28 -20.37 30.60
N GLU A 471 -7.26 -20.19 31.92
CA GLU A 471 -6.55 -19.07 32.55
C GLU A 471 -5.03 -19.21 32.39
N LYS A 472 -4.53 -20.45 32.41
CA LYS A 472 -3.12 -20.82 32.21
C LYS A 472 -2.69 -20.97 30.74
N LEU A 473 -3.60 -20.77 29.77
CA LEU A 473 -3.24 -20.88 28.36
C LEU A 473 -2.12 -19.91 28.00
N MET A 474 -0.99 -20.45 27.54
CA MET A 474 0.13 -19.70 26.99
C MET A 474 0.59 -20.37 25.70
N VAL A 475 0.90 -19.56 24.69
CA VAL A 475 1.51 -20.03 23.45
C VAL A 475 3.01 -20.17 23.68
N SER A 476 3.53 -21.37 23.45
CA SER A 476 4.92 -21.75 23.70
C SER A 476 5.71 -21.87 22.41
N LYS A 477 7.05 -21.93 22.51
CA LYS A 477 7.93 -22.10 21.34
C LYS A 477 7.62 -23.37 20.55
N SER A 478 7.29 -24.47 21.22
CA SER A 478 6.92 -25.73 20.56
C SER A 478 5.68 -25.60 19.69
N ASP A 479 4.73 -24.73 20.05
CA ASP A 479 3.51 -24.51 19.26
C ASP A 479 3.84 -23.82 17.93
N PHE A 480 4.80 -22.89 17.93
CA PHE A 480 5.30 -22.25 16.70
C PHE A 480 6.10 -23.20 15.82
N LEU A 481 6.96 -24.04 16.41
CA LEU A 481 7.72 -25.04 15.64
C LEU A 481 6.80 -26.08 14.99
N HIS A 482 5.80 -26.56 15.74
CA HIS A 482 4.79 -27.48 15.19
C HIS A 482 4.01 -26.84 14.03
N ALA A 483 3.62 -25.57 14.17
CA ALA A 483 2.91 -24.86 13.12
C ALA A 483 3.77 -24.67 11.85
N LEU A 484 5.08 -24.46 12.01
CA LEU A 484 6.02 -24.30 10.89
C LEU A 484 6.27 -25.61 10.13
N GLU A 485 6.30 -26.74 10.85
CA GLU A 485 6.49 -28.06 10.23
C GLU A 485 5.23 -28.59 9.54
N ASN A 486 4.05 -28.45 10.18
CA ASN A 486 2.85 -29.17 9.78
C ASN A 486 1.77 -28.30 9.12
N ASP A 487 1.58 -27.06 9.58
CA ASP A 487 0.38 -26.27 9.24
C ASP A 487 0.65 -25.21 8.17
N VAL A 488 1.77 -24.50 8.25
CA VAL A 488 2.06 -23.34 7.40
C VAL A 488 3.34 -23.56 6.62
N LYS A 489 3.18 -23.87 5.33
CA LYS A 489 4.28 -23.92 4.36
C LYS A 489 4.29 -22.65 3.52
N PRO A 490 5.48 -22.09 3.21
CA PRO A 490 5.57 -20.92 2.36
C PRO A 490 5.10 -21.30 0.95
N ALA A 491 4.11 -20.57 0.43
CA ALA A 491 3.62 -20.71 -0.94
C ALA A 491 4.68 -20.23 -1.94
N PHE A 492 5.57 -19.31 -1.52
CA PHE A 492 6.65 -18.80 -2.35
C PHE A 492 7.98 -19.51 -2.06
N GLY A 493 8.40 -20.35 -3.02
CA GLY A 493 9.83 -20.55 -3.25
C GLY A 493 10.58 -21.63 -2.48
N THR A 494 9.94 -22.54 -1.74
CA THR A 494 10.65 -23.73 -1.26
C THR A 494 9.92 -25.00 -1.68
N SER A 495 10.43 -25.61 -2.73
CA SER A 495 10.12 -27.00 -3.09
C SER A 495 10.85 -27.98 -2.14
N ALA A 496 10.80 -27.74 -0.82
CA ALA A 496 11.45 -28.59 0.17
C ALA A 496 10.93 -30.03 0.08
N GLU A 497 9.62 -30.21 -0.06
CA GLU A 497 9.00 -31.51 -0.29
C GLU A 497 9.49 -32.19 -1.57
N ALA A 498 9.65 -31.44 -2.66
CA ALA A 498 10.12 -32.01 -3.92
C ALA A 498 11.61 -32.39 -3.82
N LEU A 499 12.42 -31.60 -3.12
CA LEU A 499 13.82 -31.95 -2.84
C LEU A 499 13.92 -33.18 -1.93
N ASP A 500 13.10 -33.27 -0.89
CA ASP A 500 13.07 -34.44 0.00
C ASP A 500 12.56 -35.69 -0.73
N HIS A 501 11.60 -35.56 -1.66
CA HIS A 501 11.19 -36.65 -2.54
C HIS A 501 12.33 -37.11 -3.47
N LEU A 502 13.09 -36.16 -4.05
CA LEU A 502 14.28 -36.47 -4.86
C LEU A 502 15.40 -37.12 -4.04
N LEU A 503 15.44 -36.85 -2.73
CA LEU A 503 16.42 -37.35 -1.77
C LEU A 503 15.88 -38.49 -0.89
N ALA A 504 14.79 -39.16 -1.28
CA ALA A 504 14.11 -40.16 -0.43
C ALA A 504 15.00 -41.31 0.06
N ARG A 505 16.08 -41.65 -0.66
CA ARG A 505 17.06 -42.70 -0.30
C ARG A 505 18.37 -42.14 0.28
N GLY A 506 18.46 -40.83 0.52
CA GLY A 506 19.69 -40.15 0.90
C GLY A 506 20.75 -40.14 -0.21
N ILE A 507 21.95 -39.70 0.15
CA ILE A 507 23.14 -39.73 -0.71
C ILE A 507 24.16 -40.69 -0.11
N ILE A 508 24.44 -41.75 -0.85
CA ILE A 508 25.41 -42.79 -0.50
C ILE A 508 26.80 -42.34 -1.00
N THR A 509 27.73 -42.14 -0.08
CA THR A 509 29.11 -41.70 -0.40
C THR A 509 29.99 -42.90 -0.69
N TRP A 510 29.83 -43.49 -1.87
CA TRP A 510 30.52 -44.73 -2.25
C TRP A 510 31.99 -44.55 -2.67
N GLY A 511 32.46 -43.33 -2.86
CA GLY A 511 33.86 -43.07 -3.23
C GLY A 511 34.18 -41.59 -3.35
N LYS A 512 35.47 -41.30 -3.61
CA LYS A 512 36.00 -39.94 -3.83
C LYS A 512 35.22 -39.12 -4.86
N PRO A 513 34.78 -39.69 -6.02
CA PRO A 513 34.04 -38.89 -7.01
C PRO A 513 32.80 -38.19 -6.45
N VAL A 514 32.06 -38.81 -5.53
CA VAL A 514 30.87 -38.19 -4.92
C VAL A 514 31.27 -37.04 -3.99
N THR A 515 32.31 -37.24 -3.19
CA THR A 515 32.84 -36.19 -2.30
C THR A 515 33.37 -35.01 -3.10
N ASP A 516 34.11 -35.27 -4.18
CA ASP A 516 34.66 -34.24 -5.07
C ASP A 516 33.54 -33.42 -5.74
N ILE A 517 32.49 -34.09 -6.25
CA ILE A 517 31.31 -33.43 -6.82
C ILE A 517 30.60 -32.53 -5.81
N LEU A 518 30.45 -32.99 -4.56
CA LEU A 518 29.83 -32.20 -3.50
C LEU A 518 30.71 -31.01 -3.09
N SER A 519 32.03 -31.17 -3.03
CA SER A 519 32.96 -30.06 -2.76
C SER A 519 32.95 -29.03 -3.89
N ASP A 520 32.94 -29.47 -5.14
CA ASP A 520 32.82 -28.58 -6.31
C ASP A 520 31.48 -27.83 -6.27
N GLY A 521 30.39 -28.53 -5.93
CA GLY A 521 29.09 -27.93 -5.70
C GLY A 521 29.11 -26.83 -4.63
N MET A 522 29.82 -27.03 -3.52
CA MET A 522 29.99 -26.01 -2.48
C MET A 522 30.79 -24.79 -2.99
N LEU A 523 31.81 -24.99 -3.82
CA LEU A 523 32.57 -23.89 -4.42
C LEU A 523 31.67 -23.02 -5.31
N TYR A 524 30.83 -23.63 -6.15
CA TYR A 524 29.88 -22.89 -7.00
C TYR A 524 28.79 -22.17 -6.18
N ILE A 525 28.36 -22.73 -5.06
CA ILE A 525 27.45 -22.04 -4.13
C ILE A 525 28.13 -20.80 -3.53
N GLN A 526 29.40 -20.92 -3.13
CA GLN A 526 30.16 -19.79 -2.59
C GLN A 526 30.39 -18.71 -3.66
N GLU A 527 30.68 -19.11 -4.91
CA GLU A 527 30.77 -18.19 -6.04
C GLU A 527 29.45 -17.45 -6.28
N ALA A 528 28.32 -18.15 -6.26
CA ALA A 528 27.00 -17.54 -6.40
C ALA A 528 26.65 -16.59 -5.24
N ARG A 529 27.15 -16.86 -4.03
CA ARG A 529 27.01 -15.96 -2.86
C ARG A 529 27.95 -14.75 -2.93
N SER A 530 29.08 -14.86 -3.64
CA SER A 530 30.09 -13.81 -3.70
C SER A 530 29.53 -12.52 -4.30
N THR A 531 29.89 -11.40 -3.68
CA THR A 531 29.45 -10.06 -4.10
C THR A 531 30.14 -9.60 -5.38
N GLU A 532 31.39 -10.05 -5.61
CA GLU A 532 32.25 -9.61 -6.72
C GLU A 532 32.00 -10.36 -8.04
N GLY A 533 31.35 -11.53 -8.00
CA GLY A 533 31.11 -12.35 -9.18
C GLY A 533 29.95 -11.87 -10.07
N SER A 534 29.93 -12.36 -11.32
CA SER A 534 28.74 -12.26 -12.18
C SER A 534 27.58 -12.91 -11.44
N GLY A 535 26.51 -12.17 -11.14
CA GLY A 535 25.42 -12.64 -10.28
C GLY A 535 24.64 -13.87 -10.75
N LEU A 536 25.11 -14.55 -11.79
CA LEU A 536 24.57 -15.75 -12.38
C LEU A 536 25.67 -16.81 -12.45
N VAL A 537 25.42 -17.99 -11.90
CA VAL A 537 26.27 -19.18 -12.02
C VAL A 537 25.41 -20.32 -12.55
N SER A 538 25.77 -20.89 -13.70
CA SER A 538 25.05 -22.00 -14.31
C SER A 538 25.94 -23.24 -14.38
N VAL A 539 25.50 -24.32 -13.73
CA VAL A 539 26.25 -25.58 -13.60
C VAL A 539 25.44 -26.71 -14.20
N LEU A 540 26.05 -27.46 -15.10
CA LEU A 540 25.46 -28.68 -15.67
C LEU A 540 26.07 -29.92 -15.03
N LEU A 541 25.25 -30.77 -14.41
CA LEU A 541 25.60 -32.11 -14.00
C LEU A 541 25.27 -33.08 -15.13
N GLU A 542 26.32 -33.61 -15.76
CA GLU A 542 26.22 -34.57 -16.84
C GLU A 542 26.73 -35.95 -16.43
N GLY A 543 26.29 -37.00 -17.13
CA GLY A 543 26.79 -38.35 -16.90
C GLY A 543 25.82 -39.41 -17.39
N PRO A 544 26.17 -40.71 -17.31
CA PRO A 544 25.34 -41.80 -17.78
C PRO A 544 23.94 -41.83 -17.12
N PRO A 545 22.91 -42.37 -17.78
CA PRO A 545 21.59 -42.51 -17.15
C PRO A 545 21.70 -43.35 -15.87
N ASN A 546 20.83 -43.07 -14.88
CA ASN A 546 20.79 -43.77 -13.59
C ASN A 546 22.00 -43.57 -12.65
N SER A 547 22.91 -42.64 -12.94
CA SER A 547 24.06 -42.33 -12.07
C SER A 547 23.74 -41.48 -10.83
N GLY A 548 22.50 -41.02 -10.66
CA GLY A 548 22.09 -40.25 -9.47
C GLY A 548 22.28 -38.72 -9.56
N LYS A 549 22.48 -38.19 -10.77
CA LYS A 549 22.67 -36.74 -11.03
C LYS A 549 21.62 -35.84 -10.37
N THR A 550 20.33 -36.19 -10.53
CA THR A 550 19.22 -35.42 -9.94
C THR A 550 19.30 -35.37 -8.42
N ALA A 551 19.66 -36.48 -7.77
CA ALA A 551 19.81 -36.54 -6.33
C ALA A 551 21.03 -35.71 -5.86
N LEU A 552 22.16 -35.79 -6.57
CA LEU A 552 23.34 -34.96 -6.28
C LEU A 552 23.05 -33.48 -6.45
N ALA A 553 22.36 -33.09 -7.53
CA ALA A 553 21.97 -31.71 -7.77
C ALA A 553 20.98 -31.20 -6.70
N ALA A 554 20.02 -32.04 -6.29
CA ALA A 554 19.12 -31.74 -5.19
C ALA A 554 19.85 -31.59 -3.84
N GLN A 555 20.89 -32.40 -3.58
CA GLN A 555 21.71 -32.28 -2.38
C GLN A 555 22.53 -30.99 -2.39
N ILE A 556 23.12 -30.61 -3.53
CA ILE A 556 23.83 -29.33 -3.69
C ILE A 556 22.84 -28.17 -3.45
N ALA A 557 21.64 -28.23 -4.03
CA ALA A 557 20.60 -27.24 -3.81
C ALA A 557 20.19 -27.14 -2.33
N LYS A 558 20.05 -28.28 -1.62
CA LYS A 558 19.73 -28.32 -0.19
C LYS A 558 20.86 -27.75 0.67
N ASN A 559 22.12 -28.07 0.36
CA ASN A 559 23.30 -27.54 1.04
C ASN A 559 23.49 -26.04 0.81
N SER A 560 22.91 -25.48 -0.27
CA SER A 560 23.01 -24.06 -0.57
C SER A 560 22.31 -23.18 0.47
N ASP A 561 21.31 -23.69 1.19
CA ASP A 561 20.47 -22.93 2.14
C ASP A 561 20.02 -21.55 1.60
N PHE A 562 19.81 -21.47 0.28
CA PHE A 562 19.30 -20.26 -0.35
C PHE A 562 17.82 -20.07 0.04
N PRO A 563 17.36 -18.82 0.25
CA PRO A 563 15.97 -18.55 0.58
C PRO A 563 15.00 -19.15 -0.44
N PHE A 564 15.28 -19.00 -1.73
CA PHE A 564 14.45 -19.52 -2.81
C PHE A 564 15.12 -20.73 -3.48
N VAL A 565 14.48 -21.90 -3.39
CA VAL A 565 14.89 -23.10 -4.12
C VAL A 565 13.69 -23.70 -4.84
N LYS A 566 13.75 -23.73 -6.17
CA LYS A 566 12.69 -24.30 -7.01
C LYS A 566 13.23 -25.40 -7.91
N VAL A 567 12.50 -26.52 -7.93
CA VAL A 567 12.77 -27.63 -8.85
C VAL A 567 11.82 -27.49 -10.05
N CYS A 568 12.38 -27.59 -11.25
CA CYS A 568 11.69 -27.65 -12.52
C CYS A 568 11.84 -29.07 -13.05
N THR A 569 10.84 -29.92 -12.81
CA THR A 569 10.81 -31.29 -13.33
C THR A 569 9.95 -31.36 -14.60
N PRO A 570 10.27 -32.25 -15.54
CA PRO A 570 9.39 -32.52 -16.68
C PRO A 570 8.04 -33.15 -16.26
N GLU A 571 7.98 -33.77 -15.07
CA GLU A 571 6.79 -34.44 -14.52
C GLU A 571 5.65 -33.46 -14.27
N ASP A 572 5.95 -32.25 -13.82
CA ASP A 572 4.97 -31.18 -13.59
C ASP A 572 4.43 -30.57 -14.91
N MET A 573 5.08 -30.87 -16.04
CA MET A 573 4.79 -30.28 -17.36
C MET A 573 4.25 -31.31 -18.37
N VAL A 574 3.79 -32.47 -17.88
CA VAL A 574 3.21 -33.51 -18.73
C VAL A 574 1.92 -33.01 -19.39
N GLY A 575 1.83 -33.12 -20.72
CA GLY A 575 0.67 -32.69 -21.49
C GLY A 575 0.64 -31.20 -21.86
N PHE A 576 1.66 -30.42 -21.47
CA PHE A 576 1.75 -29.02 -21.85
C PHE A 576 2.14 -28.86 -23.32
N THR A 577 1.57 -27.86 -23.98
CA THR A 577 2.06 -27.37 -25.28
C THR A 577 3.42 -26.68 -25.10
N GLU A 578 4.20 -26.56 -26.17
CA GLU A 578 5.52 -25.92 -26.14
C GLU A 578 5.46 -24.49 -25.56
N SER A 579 4.45 -23.72 -25.96
CA SER A 579 4.21 -22.36 -25.44
C SER A 579 3.89 -22.35 -23.94
N ALA A 580 3.10 -23.32 -23.47
CA ALA A 580 2.77 -23.44 -22.05
C ALA A 580 3.99 -23.85 -21.22
N LYS A 581 4.84 -24.75 -21.72
CA LYS A 581 6.14 -25.09 -21.10
C LYS A 581 7.03 -23.87 -20.98
N CYS A 582 7.20 -23.11 -22.06
CA CYS A 582 8.00 -21.88 -22.06
C CYS A 582 7.48 -20.86 -21.04
N LEU A 583 6.17 -20.67 -20.96
CA LEU A 583 5.55 -19.75 -19.99
C LEU A 583 5.79 -20.22 -18.55
N SER A 584 5.69 -21.53 -18.29
CA SER A 584 5.94 -22.12 -16.98
C SER A 584 7.40 -21.95 -16.54
N ILE A 585 8.35 -22.27 -17.42
CA ILE A 585 9.79 -22.09 -17.16
C ILE A 585 10.08 -20.60 -16.92
N ARG A 586 9.59 -19.72 -17.80
CA ARG A 586 9.75 -18.28 -17.63
C ARG A 586 9.23 -17.79 -16.28
N LYS A 587 8.06 -18.27 -15.85
CA LYS A 587 7.48 -17.93 -14.55
C LYS A 587 8.40 -18.34 -13.40
N ILE A 588 8.98 -19.55 -13.44
CA ILE A 588 9.94 -20.02 -12.41
C ILE A 588 11.15 -19.09 -12.32
N PHE A 589 11.70 -18.67 -13.45
CA PHE A 589 12.82 -17.72 -13.49
C PHE A 589 12.41 -16.32 -13.02
N ASP A 590 11.26 -15.82 -13.45
CA ASP A 590 10.74 -14.52 -13.03
C ASP A 590 10.43 -14.47 -11.52
N ASP A 591 10.01 -15.58 -10.92
CA ASP A 591 9.84 -15.74 -9.47
C ASP A 591 11.20 -15.81 -8.75
N ALA A 592 12.18 -16.54 -9.30
CA ALA A 592 13.54 -16.61 -8.76
C ALA A 592 14.21 -15.23 -8.75
N TYR A 593 13.99 -14.43 -9.81
CA TYR A 593 14.47 -13.06 -9.88
C TYR A 593 13.88 -12.15 -8.82
N ARG A 594 12.87 -12.52 -8.04
CA ARG A 594 12.35 -11.68 -6.94
C ARG A 594 13.14 -11.86 -5.64
N SER A 595 13.80 -13.00 -5.47
CA SER A 595 14.62 -13.32 -4.29
C SER A 595 16.01 -12.68 -4.40
N GLN A 596 16.63 -12.39 -3.26
CA GLN A 596 18.02 -11.91 -3.20
C GLN A 596 19.00 -13.02 -3.60
N LEU A 597 18.79 -14.23 -3.09
CA LEU A 597 19.55 -15.44 -3.43
C LEU A 597 18.56 -16.51 -3.89
N SER A 598 18.82 -17.14 -5.02
CA SER A 598 17.92 -18.14 -5.61
C SER A 598 18.69 -19.30 -6.24
N CYS A 599 18.17 -20.51 -6.07
CA CYS A 599 18.66 -21.72 -6.71
C CYS A 599 17.53 -22.34 -7.54
N ILE A 600 17.78 -22.57 -8.82
CA ILE A 600 16.85 -23.28 -9.71
C ILE A 600 17.50 -24.62 -10.08
N LEU A 601 16.80 -25.71 -9.81
CA LEU A 601 17.17 -27.05 -10.27
C LEU A 601 16.32 -27.42 -11.50
N VAL A 602 16.92 -27.45 -12.69
CA VAL A 602 16.27 -27.94 -13.91
C VAL A 602 16.66 -29.40 -14.13
N ASP A 603 15.70 -30.29 -13.93
CA ASP A 603 15.95 -31.73 -14.05
C ASP A 603 15.69 -32.24 -15.48
N ASN A 604 16.59 -33.10 -15.95
CA ASN A 604 16.50 -33.83 -17.22
C ASN A 604 16.16 -32.92 -18.42
N ILE A 605 17.09 -32.03 -18.79
CA ILE A 605 16.91 -31.08 -19.91
C ILE A 605 16.43 -31.78 -21.18
N GLU A 606 16.96 -32.96 -21.52
CA GLU A 606 16.56 -33.69 -22.71
C GLU A 606 15.07 -34.04 -22.75
N ARG A 607 14.45 -34.32 -21.59
CA ARG A 607 13.01 -34.63 -21.49
C ARG A 607 12.18 -33.37 -21.54
N LEU A 608 12.67 -32.28 -20.95
CA LEU A 608 12.01 -30.98 -21.01
C LEU A 608 11.95 -30.43 -22.45
N LEU A 609 12.97 -30.73 -23.26
CA LEU A 609 13.04 -30.42 -24.69
C LEU A 609 12.31 -31.43 -25.60
N ASP A 610 11.62 -32.43 -25.03
CA ASP A 610 10.96 -33.52 -25.78
C ASP A 610 11.89 -34.23 -26.78
N TYR A 611 13.17 -34.41 -26.43
CA TYR A 611 14.15 -34.99 -27.35
C TYR A 611 13.87 -36.47 -27.66
N GLY A 612 13.76 -36.78 -28.95
CA GLY A 612 13.65 -38.14 -29.47
C GLY A 612 14.90 -38.57 -30.25
N PRO A 613 15.46 -39.78 -30.00
CA PRO A 613 16.65 -40.26 -30.72
C PRO A 613 16.35 -40.74 -32.16
N ILE A 614 15.10 -41.13 -32.46
CA ILE A 614 14.71 -41.65 -33.78
C ILE A 614 14.27 -40.48 -34.66
N GLY A 615 15.21 -39.95 -35.42
CA GLY A 615 15.08 -38.67 -36.13
C GLY A 615 15.09 -37.53 -35.11
N PRO A 616 16.17 -36.73 -35.00
CA PRO A 616 16.35 -35.77 -33.91
C PRO A 616 15.22 -34.72 -33.92
N ARG A 617 14.17 -35.00 -33.17
CA ARG A 617 13.04 -34.09 -32.93
C ARG A 617 13.19 -33.55 -31.52
N TYR A 618 13.05 -32.25 -31.41
CA TYR A 618 13.09 -31.52 -30.14
C TYR A 618 12.26 -30.25 -30.27
N SER A 619 11.81 -29.72 -29.14
CA SER A 619 11.08 -28.46 -29.08
C SER A 619 12.05 -27.28 -29.20
N ASN A 620 12.18 -26.74 -30.42
CA ASN A 620 13.06 -25.58 -30.66
C ASN A 620 12.62 -24.34 -29.87
N LEU A 621 11.32 -24.11 -29.72
CA LEU A 621 10.81 -22.98 -28.94
C LEU A 621 11.30 -23.04 -27.48
N THR A 622 11.21 -24.24 -26.87
CA THR A 622 11.65 -24.47 -25.49
C THR A 622 13.16 -24.36 -25.36
N LEU A 623 13.92 -24.85 -26.35
CA LEU A 623 15.37 -24.73 -26.41
C LEU A 623 15.84 -23.27 -26.43
N GLN A 624 15.30 -22.46 -27.35
CA GLN A 624 15.66 -21.05 -27.47
C GLN A 624 15.30 -20.26 -26.22
N ALA A 625 14.12 -20.53 -25.64
CA ALA A 625 13.73 -19.93 -24.37
C ALA A 625 14.71 -20.26 -23.24
N LEU A 626 15.13 -21.52 -23.12
CA LEU A 626 16.08 -21.97 -22.11
C LEU A 626 17.46 -21.32 -22.30
N LEU A 627 17.97 -21.26 -23.54
CA LEU A 627 19.26 -20.61 -23.85
C LEU A 627 19.28 -19.13 -23.45
N VAL A 628 18.19 -18.41 -23.72
CA VAL A 628 18.05 -17.00 -23.31
C VAL A 628 18.02 -16.90 -21.78
N LEU A 629 17.28 -17.78 -21.10
CA LEU A 629 17.18 -17.75 -19.63
C LEU A 629 18.49 -18.13 -18.93
N LEU A 630 19.28 -19.05 -19.49
CA LEU A 630 20.60 -19.44 -18.97
C LEU A 630 21.66 -18.33 -19.10
N LYS A 631 21.49 -17.39 -20.04
CA LYS A 631 22.41 -16.25 -20.25
C LYS A 631 21.90 -14.94 -19.65
N LYS A 632 20.62 -14.85 -19.29
CA LYS A 632 20.00 -13.63 -18.77
C LYS A 632 20.50 -13.34 -17.35
N GLN A 633 21.19 -12.21 -17.19
CA GLN A 633 21.66 -11.78 -15.87
C GLN A 633 20.48 -11.33 -14.98
N PRO A 634 20.49 -11.68 -13.68
CA PRO A 634 19.49 -11.20 -12.74
C PRO A 634 19.60 -9.68 -12.52
N PRO A 635 18.53 -9.03 -12.04
CA PRO A 635 18.56 -7.62 -11.65
C PRO A 635 19.65 -7.31 -10.61
N ARG A 636 20.10 -6.05 -10.55
CA ARG A 636 21.17 -5.62 -9.64
C ARG A 636 20.87 -6.02 -8.19
N GLY A 637 21.87 -6.60 -7.53
CA GLY A 637 21.79 -7.02 -6.12
C GLY A 637 21.13 -8.40 -5.90
N ARG A 638 20.68 -9.09 -6.97
CA ARG A 638 20.12 -10.44 -6.89
C ARG A 638 21.07 -11.45 -7.50
N LYS A 639 21.13 -12.64 -6.92
CA LYS A 639 22.02 -13.74 -7.32
C LYS A 639 21.22 -15.00 -7.65
N LEU A 640 21.66 -15.70 -8.69
CA LEU A 640 20.99 -16.88 -9.21
C LEU A 640 22.00 -18.00 -9.47
N LEU A 641 21.76 -19.15 -8.85
CA LEU A 641 22.43 -20.42 -9.14
C LEU A 641 21.47 -21.30 -9.95
N ILE A 642 21.91 -21.79 -11.09
CA ILE A 642 21.15 -22.72 -11.93
C ILE A 642 21.89 -24.05 -11.94
N LEU A 643 21.25 -25.09 -11.42
CA LEU A 643 21.73 -26.46 -11.50
C LEU A 643 20.90 -27.19 -12.55
N CYS A 644 21.55 -27.74 -13.55
CA CYS A 644 20.90 -28.48 -14.63
C CYS A 644 21.38 -29.92 -14.62
N THR A 645 20.51 -30.87 -14.95
CA THR A 645 20.91 -32.28 -15.12
C THR A 645 20.65 -32.77 -16.53
N SER A 646 21.57 -33.58 -17.06
CA SER A 646 21.38 -34.27 -18.33
C SER A 646 22.08 -35.62 -18.37
N SER A 647 21.46 -36.58 -19.05
CA SER A 647 22.05 -37.90 -19.30
C SER A 647 22.76 -38.02 -20.65
N ARG A 648 22.66 -37.01 -21.52
CA ARG A 648 23.16 -37.07 -22.91
C ARG A 648 24.01 -35.84 -23.26
N ARG A 649 25.31 -35.87 -22.90
CA ARG A 649 26.26 -34.79 -23.23
C ARG A 649 26.30 -34.47 -24.73
N GLN A 650 26.45 -35.50 -25.57
CA GLN A 650 26.61 -35.34 -27.03
C GLN A 650 25.45 -34.53 -27.65
N VAL A 651 24.21 -34.81 -27.21
CA VAL A 651 23.02 -34.10 -27.70
C VAL A 651 23.04 -32.62 -27.32
N LEU A 652 23.49 -32.30 -26.10
CA LEU A 652 23.61 -30.91 -25.66
C LEU A 652 24.73 -30.15 -26.36
N ASP A 653 25.79 -30.85 -26.77
CA ASP A 653 26.90 -30.30 -27.55
C ASP A 653 26.42 -29.95 -28.96
N ASP A 654 25.72 -30.88 -29.63
CA ASP A 654 25.13 -30.69 -30.96
C ASP A 654 24.10 -29.54 -30.99
N MET A 655 23.43 -29.27 -29.86
CA MET A 655 22.46 -28.18 -29.70
C MET A 655 23.09 -26.87 -29.19
N GLU A 656 24.41 -26.80 -29.03
CA GLU A 656 25.18 -25.67 -28.50
C GLU A 656 24.77 -25.22 -27.08
N VAL A 657 24.02 -26.04 -26.33
CA VAL A 657 23.56 -25.72 -24.97
C VAL A 657 24.71 -25.75 -23.98
N LEU A 658 25.70 -26.62 -24.20
CA LEU A 658 26.90 -26.70 -23.35
C LEU A 658 27.63 -25.36 -23.25
N SER A 659 27.65 -24.57 -24.32
CA SER A 659 28.30 -23.24 -24.35
C SER A 659 27.60 -22.19 -23.48
N ALA A 660 26.34 -22.43 -23.09
CA ALA A 660 25.57 -21.52 -22.25
C ALA A 660 25.83 -21.72 -20.75
N PHE A 661 26.45 -22.83 -20.36
CA PHE A 661 26.79 -23.13 -18.98
C PHE A 661 28.14 -22.53 -18.59
N SER A 662 28.25 -21.99 -17.38
CA SER A 662 29.52 -21.53 -16.82
C SER A 662 30.47 -22.69 -16.57
N SER A 663 29.94 -23.78 -16.01
CA SER A 663 30.71 -24.96 -15.60
C SER A 663 29.95 -26.26 -15.83
N THR A 664 30.68 -27.35 -16.04
CA THR A 664 30.12 -28.70 -16.18
C THR A 664 30.76 -29.65 -15.17
N ILE A 665 29.95 -30.38 -14.41
CA ILE A 665 30.37 -31.43 -13.47
C ILE A 665 30.03 -32.79 -14.07
N HIS A 666 31.03 -33.66 -14.19
CA HIS A 666 30.84 -35.03 -14.65
C HIS A 666 30.52 -35.98 -13.49
N VAL A 667 29.41 -36.72 -13.60
CA VAL A 667 28.97 -37.73 -12.63
C VAL A 667 29.25 -39.12 -13.20
N PRO A 668 30.33 -39.80 -12.78
CA PRO A 668 30.69 -41.11 -13.28
C PRO A 668 29.78 -42.21 -12.72
N ASN A 669 29.70 -43.34 -13.44
CA ASN A 669 29.15 -44.59 -12.89
C ASN A 669 30.16 -45.27 -11.95
N LEU A 670 29.69 -46.26 -11.20
CA LEU A 670 30.56 -47.11 -10.40
C LEU A 670 31.46 -47.93 -11.32
N SER A 671 32.78 -47.70 -11.21
CA SER A 671 33.80 -48.31 -12.05
C SER A 671 34.64 -49.40 -11.38
N THR A 672 34.82 -49.31 -10.06
CA THR A 672 35.69 -50.22 -9.30
C THR A 672 34.87 -51.15 -8.41
N PRO A 673 35.37 -52.37 -8.12
CA PRO A 673 34.77 -53.27 -7.12
C PRO A 673 34.64 -52.64 -5.73
N GLU A 674 35.59 -51.80 -5.33
CA GLU A 674 35.54 -51.09 -4.05
C GLU A 674 34.34 -50.14 -3.96
N HIS A 675 34.04 -49.39 -5.04
CA HIS A 675 32.86 -48.52 -5.09
C HIS A 675 31.57 -49.32 -4.87
N LEU A 676 31.45 -50.49 -5.50
CA LEU A 676 30.28 -51.35 -5.34
C LEU A 676 30.14 -51.86 -3.90
N LEU A 677 31.25 -52.27 -3.28
CA LEU A 677 31.23 -52.78 -1.91
C LEU A 677 30.86 -51.68 -0.91
N ASN A 678 31.37 -50.46 -1.07
CA ASN A 678 31.00 -49.33 -0.20
C ASN A 678 29.48 -49.06 -0.24
N VAL A 679 28.85 -49.14 -1.42
CA VAL A 679 27.37 -49.03 -1.51
C VAL A 679 26.68 -50.18 -0.76
N LEU A 680 27.18 -51.41 -0.91
CA LEU A 680 26.57 -52.58 -0.28
C LEU A 680 26.73 -52.60 1.24
N GLU A 681 27.84 -52.08 1.75
CA GLU A 681 28.07 -51.87 3.18
C GLU A 681 27.08 -50.84 3.75
N GLU A 682 26.83 -49.74 3.03
CA GLU A 682 25.92 -48.69 3.49
C GLU A 682 24.44 -49.13 3.51
N VAL A 683 24.05 -50.05 2.60
CA VAL A 683 22.66 -50.56 2.52
C VAL A 683 22.39 -51.74 3.48
N ASP A 684 23.42 -52.26 4.15
CA ASP A 684 23.37 -53.34 5.16
C ASP A 684 22.51 -54.56 4.73
N LEU A 685 22.65 -55.00 3.48
CA LEU A 685 21.88 -56.14 2.94
C LEU A 685 22.57 -57.50 3.15
N PHE A 686 23.91 -57.51 3.11
CA PHE A 686 24.73 -58.72 3.09
C PHE A 686 25.52 -58.86 4.39
N SER A 687 25.56 -60.08 4.92
CA SER A 687 26.41 -60.39 6.07
C SER A 687 27.89 -60.27 5.73
N LYS A 688 28.76 -60.10 6.75
CA LYS A 688 30.22 -59.99 6.55
C LYS A 688 30.81 -61.18 5.77
N ALA A 689 30.28 -62.39 5.96
CA ALA A 689 30.70 -63.58 5.23
C ALA A 689 30.30 -63.52 3.74
N GLU A 690 29.08 -63.05 3.46
CA GLU A 690 28.58 -62.84 2.10
C GLU A 690 29.35 -61.73 1.37
N MET A 691 29.68 -60.64 2.07
CA MET A 691 30.50 -59.55 1.53
C MET A 691 31.91 -60.01 1.17
N THR A 692 32.53 -60.86 1.99
CA THR A 692 33.85 -61.43 1.69
C THR A 692 33.80 -62.35 0.46
N SER A 693 32.73 -63.15 0.34
CA SER A 693 32.47 -64.00 -0.83
C SER A 693 32.23 -63.16 -2.10
N LEU A 694 31.52 -62.04 -1.97
CA LEU A 694 31.28 -61.10 -3.06
C LEU A 694 32.58 -60.44 -3.52
N HIS A 695 33.40 -59.97 -2.58
CA HIS A 695 34.69 -59.35 -2.85
C HIS A 695 35.60 -60.28 -3.65
N GLY A 696 35.72 -61.55 -3.24
CA GLY A 696 36.51 -62.56 -3.97
C GLY A 696 35.99 -62.84 -5.39
N LYS A 697 34.67 -62.78 -5.62
CA LYS A 697 34.05 -62.98 -6.95
C LYS A 697 34.12 -61.75 -7.86
N LEU A 698 34.26 -60.56 -7.29
CA LEU A 698 34.34 -59.29 -8.00
C LEU A 698 35.80 -58.89 -8.31
N GLN A 699 36.77 -59.52 -7.66
CA GLN A 699 38.18 -59.20 -7.83
C GLN A 699 38.64 -59.48 -9.28
N GLY A 700 39.15 -58.45 -9.97
CA GLY A 700 39.61 -58.53 -11.36
C GLY A 700 38.55 -58.29 -12.44
N LYS A 701 37.26 -58.13 -12.06
CA LYS A 701 36.19 -57.76 -13.01
C LYS A 701 36.04 -56.25 -13.12
N ARG A 702 35.63 -55.77 -14.30
CA ARG A 702 35.29 -54.35 -14.50
C ARG A 702 33.83 -54.14 -14.17
N ILE A 703 33.53 -53.04 -13.50
CA ILE A 703 32.17 -52.67 -13.12
C ILE A 703 31.78 -51.43 -13.91
N PHE A 704 30.55 -51.39 -14.43
CA PHE A 704 30.01 -50.17 -15.02
C PHE A 704 28.51 -50.09 -14.79
N ILE A 705 28.11 -49.63 -13.61
CA ILE A 705 26.69 -49.51 -13.24
C ILE A 705 26.37 -48.17 -12.59
N GLY A 706 25.18 -47.63 -12.89
CA GLY A 706 24.66 -46.45 -12.22
C GLY A 706 24.03 -46.78 -10.87
N ILE A 707 24.22 -45.92 -9.87
CA ILE A 707 23.75 -46.13 -8.49
C ILE A 707 22.24 -46.42 -8.39
N LYS A 708 21.40 -45.74 -9.17
CA LYS A 708 19.94 -45.93 -9.12
C LYS A 708 19.55 -47.32 -9.62
N LYS A 709 20.25 -47.82 -10.64
CA LYS A 709 20.01 -49.17 -11.17
C LYS A 709 20.52 -50.24 -10.19
N LEU A 710 21.70 -50.03 -9.62
CA LEU A 710 22.28 -50.89 -8.59
C LEU A 710 21.34 -51.03 -7.38
N LEU A 711 20.79 -49.92 -6.87
CA LEU A 711 19.83 -49.95 -5.77
C LEU A 711 18.55 -50.75 -6.12
N GLY A 712 18.09 -50.70 -7.37
CA GLY A 712 16.99 -51.55 -7.84
C GLY A 712 17.35 -53.04 -7.85
N LEU A 713 18.59 -53.39 -8.20
CA LEU A 713 19.09 -54.76 -8.12
C LEU A 713 19.20 -55.24 -6.67
N ILE A 714 19.62 -54.37 -5.76
CA ILE A 714 19.71 -54.63 -4.31
C ILE A 714 18.31 -54.87 -3.73
N ASP A 715 17.33 -54.04 -4.08
CA ASP A 715 15.93 -54.21 -3.66
C ASP A 715 15.35 -55.55 -4.16
N MET A 716 15.67 -55.94 -5.39
CA MET A 716 15.30 -57.25 -5.93
C MET A 716 15.97 -58.39 -5.16
N ALA A 717 17.28 -58.28 -4.88
CA ALA A 717 18.03 -59.28 -4.12
C ALA A 717 17.51 -59.43 -2.67
N ARG A 718 16.98 -58.35 -2.08
CA ARG A 718 16.36 -58.39 -0.74
C ARG A 718 15.15 -59.32 -0.66
N GLN A 719 14.42 -59.49 -1.75
CA GLN A 719 13.25 -60.39 -1.82
C GLN A 719 13.61 -61.87 -2.00
N VAL A 720 14.89 -62.18 -2.26
CA VAL A 720 15.36 -63.54 -2.50
C VAL A 720 15.85 -64.15 -1.18
N GLU A 721 15.61 -65.46 -1.00
CA GLU A 721 16.15 -66.24 0.11
C GLU A 721 17.68 -66.11 0.20
N SER A 722 18.21 -66.09 1.43
CA SER A 722 19.62 -65.82 1.73
C SER A 722 20.59 -66.68 0.91
N ASN A 723 20.27 -67.96 0.71
CA ASN A 723 21.11 -68.90 -0.03
C ASN A 723 21.24 -68.58 -1.53
N TYR A 724 20.25 -67.91 -2.13
CA TYR A 724 20.22 -67.57 -3.55
C TYR A 724 20.46 -66.09 -3.84
N ARG A 725 20.65 -65.27 -2.80
CA ARG A 725 20.82 -63.81 -2.92
C ARG A 725 22.04 -63.42 -3.73
N ILE A 726 23.23 -63.98 -3.44
CA ILE A 726 24.48 -63.68 -4.15
C ILE A 726 24.44 -64.14 -5.62
N PRO A 727 24.10 -65.41 -5.94
CA PRO A 727 24.04 -65.85 -7.34
C PRO A 727 23.05 -65.04 -8.16
N LYS A 728 21.88 -64.71 -7.58
CA LYS A 728 20.86 -63.92 -8.27
C LYS A 728 21.31 -62.48 -8.51
N PHE A 729 21.94 -61.85 -7.52
CA PHE A 729 22.49 -60.51 -7.65
C PHE A 729 23.58 -60.43 -8.73
N LEU A 730 24.54 -61.36 -8.71
CA LEU A 730 25.62 -61.39 -9.71
C LEU A 730 25.09 -61.68 -11.12
N SER A 731 24.18 -62.64 -11.26
CA SER A 731 23.53 -62.94 -12.55
C SER A 731 22.79 -61.72 -13.11
N LYS A 732 22.08 -60.97 -12.28
CA LYS A 732 21.40 -59.74 -12.72
C LYS A 732 22.36 -58.58 -12.99
N LEU A 733 23.47 -58.51 -12.27
CA LEU A 733 24.53 -57.53 -12.53
C LEU A 733 25.21 -57.79 -13.88
N GLU A 734 25.45 -59.05 -14.23
CA GLU A 734 25.96 -59.48 -15.54
C GLU A 734 24.95 -59.22 -16.67
N GLU A 735 23.66 -59.57 -16.48
CA GLU A 735 22.61 -59.32 -17.48
C GLU A 735 22.46 -57.84 -17.84
N GLU A 736 22.65 -56.93 -16.88
CA GLU A 736 22.51 -55.49 -17.08
C GLU A 736 23.79 -54.82 -17.61
N GLY A 737 24.83 -55.61 -17.96
CA GLY A 737 26.12 -55.10 -18.41
C GLY A 737 26.89 -54.34 -17.33
N GLY A 738 26.55 -54.55 -16.06
CA GLY A 738 27.20 -53.92 -14.92
C GLY A 738 28.51 -54.60 -14.52
N LEU A 739 28.77 -55.80 -15.05
CA LEU A 739 29.94 -56.63 -14.75
C LEU A 739 30.51 -57.16 -16.08
N GLU A 740 31.75 -56.78 -16.40
CA GLU A 740 32.53 -57.25 -17.56
C GLU A 740 33.79 -58.02 -17.14
#